data_AF-A0A7L7KQK4-F1
#
_entry.id   AF-A0A7L7KQK4-F1
#
_cell.length_a   1.000
_cell.length_b   1.000
_cell.length_c   1.000
_cell.angle_alpha   90.00
_cell.angle_beta   90.00
_cell.angle_gamma   90.00
#
_symmetry.space_group_name_H-M   'P 1'
#
loop_
_entity.id
_entity.type
_entity.pdbx_description
1 polymer ?
#
loop_
_entity_poly.entity_id
_entity_poly.type
_entity_poly.pdbx_seq_one_letter_code
_entity_poly.pdbx_strand_id
1 'polypeptide(L)'
;MKKILILPLLLSFVFIISIFVDSYTIRAAEEDDLLSDMKLSDLMSDSITYIEAYDESSSYYGVYNNWMSIGEELPQGTYTITPDFVTGGEVVDTADSFGYDTSVRQFNPNDTMTFVVDVSEAGLYEFYFDYYLLDDTKLRPAIEFKVNNEFQYNEMANLEIPIKWEIDDEPVYDRYGDELTPNSQLFSEWSNFGLSDPNYFFVEPLKIYLAEGENTIDITINEGYVLFGDITVGNLYTDPVPYTEYLDNQPTATSDVPLITLDAERYQLESRQNIRSKFVRDPSLTPYTYKNRVLNVVDQTSYRKAGDSISYTFTVETAGYYQFSFKYQQFENDELSSYRTIRIDDEIPFKELESFAFPFTRRWDNITLGENGEAYEIYLDAGTHTLEMAVINSEIRDVYHTLVGVLEIIDDLAREINKITGGLTDRYRDYKLDLYIPNLVDDLQLIDEQIELSKQAIIDIYDDNDMAIINDLELAQRYLGEFIEDPDEIPPFKSRFNEGDQSIYGIINKNLPFLVDAPLQLDTIMLHDQAYELPKANASVFVRMWESVRSFVYSFFDPKYNDIDEIDDDTVEIWVRQSRLYIQVMQRMIDDDFTEDSGIKVQLSVMPDEQKIVLANAANTTPDAAMGLSVTRPFEFAIRDMVVDLKTLDGFYDVTSEFNKNSFIPFIYEDGVYSIPETMDVKLLFYRTDVLEFLGVEPPQTWEEVVSLIPVMQKYNYYFYTPLGGDLAFKTFGETTPFIYQHQGVIYNDTGDKVVLDEAGAYDAFEFMTDLFSVYNVPITTSNFFQKFRDGISPIGIGDGNMYIQLKYAAPELAGQWEVMPIPGIEYEYDDPDDCPGPLTDGVCIERWDPTYGTSSVIFNDSSKIDKVWEYYKWWFSSDVQSEFTYQLQSLLGDEFLHMTANVEAFRTSAWPSDSKYQVLEQWEWVRTTGKVPGDYLVERELSNAWNTVVNDGTNPRVAIDDAVVIMNRELRRKLEEFGYYQDGELVKPFIIPTFENIDQWMVEGGDSNE
;
A
#
# COMPACT_ATOMS: atom_id res chain seq x y z
N MET A 1 -77.40 34.17 -13.61
CA MET A 1 -77.53 35.47 -14.31
C MET A 1 -76.14 36.07 -14.49
N LYS A 2 -75.74 36.28 -15.75
CA LYS A 2 -74.68 37.17 -16.28
C LYS A 2 -73.31 37.20 -15.57
N LYS A 3 -72.31 36.59 -16.22
CA LYS A 3 -71.23 37.30 -16.94
C LYS A 3 -70.70 36.40 -18.07
N ILE A 4 -71.05 36.76 -19.29
CA ILE A 4 -70.61 36.21 -20.59
C ILE A 4 -69.82 37.35 -21.23
N LEU A 5 -68.54 37.13 -21.57
CA LEU A 5 -67.74 37.84 -22.61
C LEU A 5 -66.23 37.63 -22.39
N ILE A 6 -65.71 36.40 -22.49
CA ILE A 6 -64.25 36.15 -22.63
C ILE A 6 -63.95 35.04 -23.68
N LEU A 7 -64.91 34.18 -24.01
CA LEU A 7 -64.67 33.03 -24.89
C LEU A 7 -64.41 33.33 -26.39
N PRO A 8 -64.97 34.38 -27.04
CA PRO A 8 -64.72 34.62 -28.46
C PRO A 8 -63.44 35.44 -28.76
N LEU A 9 -62.80 36.03 -27.74
CA LEU A 9 -61.51 36.73 -27.89
C LEU A 9 -60.31 35.77 -27.75
N LEU A 10 -60.46 34.69 -26.98
CA LEU A 10 -59.45 33.64 -26.85
C LEU A 10 -59.34 32.78 -28.12
N LEU A 11 -60.46 32.47 -28.78
CA LEU A 11 -60.46 31.66 -30.00
C LEU A 11 -59.88 32.38 -31.23
N SER A 12 -59.88 33.72 -31.24
CA SER A 12 -59.21 34.50 -32.29
C SER A 12 -57.72 34.68 -32.02
N PHE A 13 -57.27 34.59 -30.76
CA PHE A 13 -55.86 34.64 -30.39
C PHE A 13 -55.15 33.31 -30.68
N VAL A 14 -55.83 32.18 -30.46
CA VAL A 14 -55.27 30.83 -30.76
C VAL A 14 -55.07 30.62 -32.25
N PHE A 15 -55.96 31.12 -33.12
CA PHE A 15 -55.84 30.91 -34.57
C PHE A 15 -54.75 31.78 -35.24
N ILE A 16 -54.36 32.90 -34.63
CA ILE A 16 -53.25 33.75 -35.12
C ILE A 16 -51.89 33.20 -34.63
N ILE A 17 -51.84 32.57 -33.45
CA ILE A 17 -50.63 31.89 -32.96
C ILE A 17 -50.33 30.65 -33.80
N SER A 18 -51.34 29.85 -34.20
CA SER A 18 -51.10 28.65 -35.02
C SER A 18 -50.48 28.96 -36.39
N ILE A 19 -50.80 30.11 -37.00
CA ILE A 19 -50.23 30.52 -38.31
C ILE A 19 -48.81 31.09 -38.15
N PHE A 20 -48.46 31.64 -36.99
CA PHE A 20 -47.08 32.07 -36.70
C PHE A 20 -46.17 30.91 -36.29
N VAL A 21 -46.71 29.90 -35.59
CA VAL A 21 -45.96 28.70 -35.19
C VAL A 21 -45.60 27.84 -36.40
N ASP A 22 -46.49 27.67 -37.38
CA ASP A 22 -46.20 26.90 -38.61
C ASP A 22 -45.13 27.54 -39.52
N SER A 23 -44.90 28.86 -39.41
CA SER A 23 -43.83 29.54 -40.15
C SER A 23 -42.48 29.54 -39.43
N TYR A 24 -42.46 29.23 -38.13
CA TYR A 24 -41.23 29.05 -37.35
C TYR A 24 -40.77 27.59 -37.35
N THR A 25 -41.70 26.63 -37.43
CA THR A 25 -41.37 25.19 -37.49
C THR A 25 -40.80 24.74 -38.85
N ILE A 26 -41.08 25.46 -39.94
CA ILE A 26 -40.50 25.14 -41.26
C ILE A 26 -39.08 25.74 -41.43
N ARG A 27 -38.63 26.60 -40.52
CA ARG A 27 -37.25 27.14 -40.52
C ARG A 27 -36.36 26.54 -39.43
N ALA A 28 -36.93 25.86 -38.44
CA ALA A 28 -36.22 25.08 -37.44
C ALA A 28 -35.86 23.66 -37.90
N ALA A 29 -36.57 23.11 -38.90
CA ALA A 29 -36.35 21.74 -39.38
C ALA A 29 -35.14 21.56 -40.32
N GLU A 30 -34.48 22.64 -40.76
CA GLU A 30 -33.19 22.57 -41.49
C GLU A 30 -31.99 22.98 -40.62
N GLU A 31 -32.24 23.46 -39.38
CA GLU A 31 -31.20 23.76 -38.38
C GLU A 31 -31.06 22.64 -37.35
N ASP A 32 -32.09 21.81 -37.15
CA ASP A 32 -32.05 20.65 -36.22
C ASP A 32 -31.19 19.48 -36.73
N ASP A 33 -31.04 19.27 -38.04
CA ASP A 33 -30.18 18.20 -38.59
C ASP A 33 -28.67 18.53 -38.45
N LEU A 34 -28.31 19.82 -38.44
CA LEU A 34 -26.92 20.27 -38.21
C LEU A 34 -26.62 20.43 -36.71
N LEU A 35 -27.63 20.77 -35.88
CA LEU A 35 -27.50 20.81 -34.42
C LEU A 35 -27.58 19.43 -33.77
N SER A 36 -28.26 18.44 -34.39
CA SER A 36 -28.24 17.06 -33.93
C SER A 36 -26.91 16.39 -34.27
N ASP A 37 -26.34 16.65 -35.45
CA ASP A 37 -25.02 16.12 -35.81
C ASP A 37 -23.90 16.80 -35.02
N MET A 38 -23.98 18.12 -34.76
CA MET A 38 -23.03 18.81 -33.87
C MET A 38 -23.19 18.40 -32.40
N LYS A 39 -24.42 18.19 -31.90
CA LYS A 39 -24.61 17.67 -30.54
C LYS A 39 -24.28 16.20 -30.41
N LEU A 40 -24.42 15.39 -31.47
CA LEU A 40 -24.01 14.00 -31.44
C LEU A 40 -22.49 13.90 -31.58
N SER A 41 -21.83 14.76 -32.37
CA SER A 41 -20.36 14.82 -32.39
C SER A 41 -19.79 15.40 -31.09
N ASP A 42 -20.46 16.38 -30.47
CA ASP A 42 -20.06 16.93 -29.17
C ASP A 42 -20.43 15.98 -28.03
N LEU A 43 -21.54 15.23 -28.09
CA LEU A 43 -21.87 14.17 -27.11
C LEU A 43 -21.00 12.93 -27.31
N MET A 44 -20.57 12.64 -28.55
CA MET A 44 -19.62 11.58 -28.85
C MET A 44 -18.19 12.01 -28.53
N SER A 45 -17.82 13.29 -28.72
CA SER A 45 -16.53 13.80 -28.25
C SER A 45 -16.52 13.87 -26.74
N ASP A 46 -17.59 14.35 -26.10
CA ASP A 46 -17.73 14.36 -24.65
C ASP A 46 -17.81 12.93 -24.10
N SER A 47 -18.39 11.95 -24.82
CA SER A 47 -18.35 10.53 -24.41
C SER A 47 -17.03 9.84 -24.73
N ILE A 48 -16.19 10.38 -25.61
CA ILE A 48 -14.83 9.91 -25.91
C ILE A 48 -13.82 10.58 -24.96
N THR A 49 -14.11 11.79 -24.49
CA THR A 49 -13.34 12.52 -23.45
C THR A 49 -13.78 12.12 -22.03
N TYR A 50 -14.91 11.40 -21.89
CA TYR A 50 -15.44 10.91 -20.61
C TYR A 50 -14.96 9.52 -20.21
N ILE A 51 -14.04 8.92 -20.98
CA ILE A 51 -13.56 7.57 -20.73
C ILE A 51 -12.39 7.57 -19.69
N GLU A 52 -11.90 8.72 -19.26
CA GLU A 52 -10.73 8.82 -18.36
C GLU A 52 -11.09 8.69 -16.87
N ALA A 53 -11.67 7.55 -16.49
CA ALA A 53 -11.71 7.04 -15.12
C ALA A 53 -11.35 5.54 -15.19
N TYR A 54 -10.05 5.22 -15.06
CA TYR A 54 -9.42 3.95 -15.46
C TYR A 54 -10.12 3.26 -16.63
N ASP A 55 -9.69 3.63 -17.82
CA ASP A 55 -9.91 2.86 -19.03
C ASP A 55 -8.60 2.20 -19.41
N GLU A 56 -8.68 0.91 -19.72
CA GLU A 56 -7.59 0.14 -20.30
C GLU A 56 -7.03 0.83 -21.55
N SER A 57 -7.81 1.66 -22.26
CA SER A 57 -7.29 2.49 -23.36
C SER A 57 -6.31 3.59 -22.93
N SER A 58 -6.31 3.99 -21.66
CA SER A 58 -5.35 4.92 -21.05
C SER A 58 -4.15 4.23 -20.39
N SER A 59 -4.13 2.88 -20.32
CA SER A 59 -2.92 2.12 -19.95
C SER A 59 -1.88 2.22 -21.07
N TYR A 60 -0.60 2.00 -20.77
CA TYR A 60 0.43 1.94 -21.80
C TYR A 60 0.09 0.89 -22.85
N TYR A 61 -0.44 -0.27 -22.45
CA TYR A 61 -0.86 -1.32 -23.37
C TYR A 61 -1.95 -0.84 -24.34
N GLY A 62 -2.99 -0.19 -23.84
CA GLY A 62 -4.08 0.36 -24.65
C GLY A 62 -3.60 1.45 -25.59
N VAL A 63 -2.86 2.43 -25.05
CA VAL A 63 -2.31 3.57 -25.82
C VAL A 63 -1.33 3.10 -26.89
N TYR A 64 -0.41 2.17 -26.55
CA TYR A 64 0.56 1.62 -27.48
C TYR A 64 -0.10 0.85 -28.63
N ASN A 65 -1.08 -0.02 -28.31
CA ASN A 65 -1.83 -0.73 -29.34
C ASN A 65 -2.60 0.22 -30.26
N ASN A 66 -3.17 1.29 -29.70
CA ASN A 66 -3.82 2.33 -30.49
C ASN A 66 -2.83 3.02 -31.44
N TRP A 67 -1.67 3.48 -30.95
CA TRP A 67 -0.60 4.06 -31.77
C TRP A 67 -0.15 3.12 -32.90
N MET A 68 0.04 1.84 -32.60
CA MET A 68 0.39 0.84 -33.60
C MET A 68 -0.72 0.62 -34.64
N SER A 69 -1.99 0.67 -34.22
CA SER A 69 -3.14 0.47 -35.12
C SER A 69 -3.31 1.61 -36.13
N ILE A 70 -3.00 2.85 -35.74
CA ILE A 70 -3.05 4.03 -36.62
C ILE A 70 -1.75 4.22 -37.41
N GLY A 71 -0.72 3.43 -37.09
CA GLY A 71 0.55 3.39 -37.81
C GLY A 71 1.48 4.55 -37.48
N GLU A 72 1.57 4.93 -36.20
CA GLU A 72 2.55 5.92 -35.74
C GLU A 72 3.98 5.50 -36.12
N GLU A 73 4.80 6.48 -36.50
CA GLU A 73 6.16 6.23 -36.96
C GLU A 73 7.12 5.97 -35.79
N LEU A 74 8.19 5.22 -36.06
CA LEU A 74 9.34 5.03 -35.16
C LEU A 74 10.57 5.73 -35.78
N PRO A 75 10.74 7.04 -35.53
CA PRO A 75 11.83 7.80 -36.11
C PRO A 75 13.19 7.24 -35.71
N GLN A 76 14.16 7.40 -36.62
CA GLN A 76 15.55 6.96 -36.41
C GLN A 76 16.44 8.07 -35.81
N GLY A 77 15.88 9.26 -35.57
CA GLY A 77 16.58 10.37 -34.95
C GLY A 77 16.95 10.05 -33.51
N THR A 78 18.19 10.38 -33.12
CA THR A 78 18.67 10.30 -31.74
C THR A 78 19.06 11.69 -31.27
N TYR A 79 18.63 12.06 -30.08
CA TYR A 79 18.88 13.36 -29.45
C TYR A 79 19.51 13.12 -28.07
N THR A 80 20.49 13.93 -27.71
CA THR A 80 21.14 13.86 -26.39
C THR A 80 20.96 15.19 -25.69
N ILE A 81 20.42 15.14 -24.48
CA ILE A 81 20.20 16.27 -23.61
C ILE A 81 21.22 16.17 -22.49
N THR A 82 22.17 17.11 -22.46
CA THR A 82 23.19 17.16 -21.41
C THR A 82 22.64 17.90 -20.19
N PRO A 83 23.20 17.68 -18.98
CA PRO A 83 22.77 18.33 -17.74
C PRO A 83 22.70 19.88 -17.79
N ASP A 84 23.46 20.52 -18.68
CA ASP A 84 23.43 21.98 -18.90
C ASP A 84 22.10 22.49 -19.48
N PHE A 85 21.34 21.63 -20.17
CA PHE A 85 20.04 21.96 -20.77
C PHE A 85 18.84 21.54 -19.90
N VAL A 86 19.13 20.88 -18.78
CA VAL A 86 18.12 20.52 -17.78
C VAL A 86 17.99 21.65 -16.77
N THR A 87 16.77 21.90 -16.30
CA THR A 87 16.46 22.81 -15.18
C THR A 87 15.87 22.02 -14.02
N GLY A 88 15.92 22.57 -12.80
CA GLY A 88 15.65 21.83 -11.57
C GLY A 88 16.90 21.12 -11.02
N GLY A 89 16.82 20.69 -9.75
CA GLY A 89 17.92 20.01 -9.06
C GLY A 89 19.16 20.89 -8.82
N GLU A 90 20.13 20.32 -8.09
CA GLU A 90 21.40 20.96 -7.78
C GLU A 90 22.49 20.52 -8.77
N VAL A 91 23.29 21.45 -9.28
CA VAL A 91 24.41 21.12 -10.18
C VAL A 91 25.56 20.55 -9.35
N VAL A 92 26.02 19.36 -9.72
CA VAL A 92 27.18 18.69 -9.12
C VAL A 92 28.35 18.75 -10.10
N ASP A 93 29.46 19.32 -9.65
CA ASP A 93 30.68 19.46 -10.44
C ASP A 93 31.29 18.08 -10.77
N THR A 94 32.02 17.99 -11.89
CA THR A 94 32.68 16.75 -12.36
C THR A 94 33.64 16.13 -11.33
N ALA A 95 34.13 16.90 -10.36
CA ALA A 95 35.00 16.37 -9.31
C ALA A 95 34.24 15.49 -8.30
N ASP A 96 32.95 15.75 -8.14
CA ASP A 96 32.06 15.14 -7.16
C ASP A 96 30.98 14.27 -7.84
N SER A 97 31.05 14.07 -9.16
CA SER A 97 30.12 13.28 -9.97
C SER A 97 30.40 11.76 -9.95
N PHE A 98 31.11 11.26 -8.94
CA PHE A 98 31.44 9.84 -8.80
C PHE A 98 32.09 9.21 -10.05
N GLY A 99 32.87 9.99 -10.80
CA GLY A 99 33.60 9.52 -11.98
C GLY A 99 32.88 9.73 -13.31
N TYR A 100 31.75 10.44 -13.35
CA TYR A 100 31.12 10.85 -14.61
C TYR A 100 31.97 11.89 -15.35
N ASP A 101 32.02 11.82 -16.67
CA ASP A 101 32.93 12.63 -17.50
C ASP A 101 32.59 14.14 -17.53
N THR A 102 31.36 14.51 -17.14
CA THR A 102 30.82 15.88 -17.16
C THR A 102 30.19 16.26 -15.82
N SER A 103 29.73 17.52 -15.69
CA SER A 103 28.88 17.92 -14.56
C SER A 103 27.51 17.27 -14.67
N VAL A 104 26.93 16.90 -13.54
CA VAL A 104 25.64 16.19 -13.44
C VAL A 104 24.67 16.99 -12.58
N ARG A 105 23.41 16.55 -12.48
CA ARG A 105 22.43 17.19 -11.59
C ARG A 105 21.90 16.21 -10.56
N GLN A 106 21.88 16.65 -9.30
CA GLN A 106 21.26 15.94 -8.19
C GLN A 106 19.80 16.35 -8.05
N PHE A 107 18.94 15.35 -7.86
CA PHE A 107 17.53 15.52 -7.54
C PHE A 107 17.18 14.70 -6.32
N ASN A 108 16.42 15.32 -5.42
CA ASN A 108 15.89 14.72 -4.21
C ASN A 108 14.38 14.46 -4.40
N PRO A 109 13.71 13.74 -3.48
CA PRO A 109 12.27 13.54 -3.56
C PRO A 109 11.50 14.86 -3.64
N ASN A 110 10.50 14.91 -4.53
CA ASN A 110 9.70 16.08 -4.95
C ASN A 110 10.42 17.13 -5.79
N ASP A 111 11.71 16.99 -6.10
CA ASP A 111 12.34 17.85 -7.10
C ASP A 111 11.84 17.47 -8.51
N THR A 112 11.57 18.47 -9.33
CA THR A 112 11.20 18.30 -10.74
C THR A 112 12.35 18.71 -11.64
N MET A 113 12.74 17.85 -12.58
CA MET A 113 13.58 18.22 -13.72
C MET A 113 12.73 18.62 -14.92
N THR A 114 13.14 19.67 -15.62
CA THR A 114 12.47 20.13 -16.83
C THR A 114 13.48 20.36 -17.95
N PHE A 115 13.21 19.83 -19.14
CA PHE A 115 14.01 20.06 -20.35
C PHE A 115 13.14 20.05 -21.61
N VAL A 116 13.71 20.52 -22.73
CA VAL A 116 13.02 20.55 -24.03
C VAL A 116 13.75 19.63 -25.01
N VAL A 117 12.97 18.81 -25.71
CA VAL A 117 13.45 17.98 -26.82
C VAL A 117 12.86 18.51 -28.12
N ASP A 118 13.72 18.97 -29.04
CA ASP A 118 13.34 19.44 -30.37
C ASP A 118 13.54 18.33 -31.40
N VAL A 119 12.47 17.63 -31.78
CA VAL A 119 12.52 16.49 -32.69
C VAL A 119 12.16 16.88 -34.12
N SER A 120 12.89 16.36 -35.11
CA SER A 120 12.68 16.68 -36.52
C SER A 120 11.53 15.92 -37.19
N GLU A 121 11.06 14.84 -36.56
CA GLU A 121 9.99 13.97 -37.05
C GLU A 121 9.09 13.63 -35.85
N ALA A 122 7.77 13.82 -36.01
CA ALA A 122 6.81 13.35 -35.02
C ALA A 122 6.80 11.82 -35.00
N GLY A 123 6.60 11.21 -33.83
CA GLY A 123 6.50 9.76 -33.70
C GLY A 123 6.82 9.29 -32.29
N LEU A 124 7.03 7.98 -32.17
CA LEU A 124 7.31 7.34 -30.90
C LEU A 124 8.81 7.21 -30.65
N TYR A 125 9.24 7.63 -29.47
CA TYR A 125 10.61 7.64 -29.01
C TYR A 125 10.77 6.87 -27.70
N GLU A 126 11.97 6.34 -27.45
CA GLU A 126 12.37 5.80 -26.15
C GLU A 126 13.25 6.84 -25.44
N PHE A 127 13.21 6.85 -24.11
CA PHE A 127 14.06 7.68 -23.26
C PHE A 127 15.00 6.80 -22.45
N TYR A 128 16.28 7.19 -22.45
CA TYR A 128 17.35 6.54 -21.70
C TYR A 128 18.06 7.55 -20.82
N PHE A 129 18.38 7.15 -19.59
CA PHE A 129 18.96 8.02 -18.58
C PHE A 129 20.25 7.43 -18.05
N ASP A 130 21.32 8.20 -18.11
CA ASP A 130 22.50 7.94 -17.29
C ASP A 130 22.20 8.38 -15.86
N TYR A 131 22.37 7.49 -14.90
CA TYR A 131 22.02 7.76 -13.51
C TYR A 131 23.01 7.13 -12.51
N TYR A 132 23.03 7.71 -11.31
CA TYR A 132 23.74 7.20 -10.14
C TYR A 132 22.88 7.42 -8.90
N LEU A 133 22.64 6.36 -8.11
CA LEU A 133 21.88 6.45 -6.87
C LEU A 133 22.81 6.85 -5.70
N LEU A 134 22.41 7.84 -4.93
CA LEU A 134 23.15 8.28 -3.74
C LEU A 134 22.84 7.36 -2.55
N ASP A 135 23.77 7.21 -1.60
CA ASP A 135 23.64 6.36 -0.40
C ASP A 135 22.43 6.71 0.49
N ASP A 136 21.90 7.93 0.34
CA ASP A 136 20.68 8.41 0.98
C ASP A 136 19.41 7.73 0.41
N THR A 137 19.50 7.08 -0.75
CA THR A 137 18.41 6.30 -1.36
C THR A 137 18.21 5.01 -0.56
N LYS A 138 17.21 5.03 0.33
CA LYS A 138 16.83 3.87 1.15
C LYS A 138 15.58 3.16 0.66
N LEU A 139 14.75 3.85 -0.13
CA LEU A 139 13.52 3.32 -0.73
C LEU A 139 13.69 3.16 -2.24
N ARG A 140 12.79 2.39 -2.87
CA ARG A 140 12.82 2.19 -4.31
C ARG A 140 12.60 3.52 -5.05
N PRO A 141 13.58 3.96 -5.86
CA PRO A 141 13.48 5.23 -6.55
C PRO A 141 12.44 5.16 -7.67
N ALA A 142 11.63 6.20 -7.80
CA ALA A 142 10.57 6.26 -8.80
C ALA A 142 10.36 7.69 -9.29
N ILE A 143 9.83 7.82 -10.50
CA ILE A 143 9.62 9.09 -11.18
C ILE A 143 8.20 9.20 -11.73
N GLU A 144 7.66 10.42 -11.69
CA GLU A 144 6.53 10.87 -12.48
C GLU A 144 7.08 11.48 -13.79
N PHE A 145 6.50 11.17 -14.94
CA PHE A 145 6.94 11.64 -16.25
C PHE A 145 5.80 12.33 -17.01
N LYS A 146 5.97 13.58 -17.43
CA LYS A 146 4.97 14.34 -18.19
C LYS A 146 5.55 14.88 -19.49
N VAL A 147 4.75 14.82 -20.55
CA VAL A 147 5.03 15.45 -21.85
C VAL A 147 4.06 16.60 -22.02
N ASN A 148 4.56 17.82 -22.16
CA ASN A 148 3.75 19.03 -22.32
C ASN A 148 2.69 19.21 -21.22
N ASN A 149 3.03 18.89 -19.97
CA ASN A 149 2.16 18.85 -18.77
C ASN A 149 1.10 17.74 -18.73
N GLU A 150 1.15 16.76 -19.63
CA GLU A 150 0.17 15.67 -19.68
C GLU A 150 0.84 14.31 -19.50
N PHE A 151 0.12 13.39 -18.85
CA PHE A 151 0.44 11.96 -18.89
C PHE A 151 -0.13 11.39 -20.19
N GLN A 152 0.70 10.71 -20.99
CA GLN A 152 0.20 10.04 -22.20
C GLN A 152 -0.43 8.68 -21.92
N TYR A 153 -0.05 8.08 -20.79
CA TYR A 153 -0.61 6.82 -20.26
C TYR A 153 -0.38 6.76 -18.74
N ASN A 154 -1.20 5.97 -18.05
CA ASN A 154 -1.29 5.94 -16.58
C ASN A 154 0.04 5.62 -15.88
N GLU A 155 0.83 4.70 -16.42
CA GLU A 155 2.10 4.24 -15.84
C GLU A 155 3.13 5.37 -15.73
N MET A 156 3.00 6.45 -16.52
CA MET A 156 3.86 7.62 -16.43
C MET A 156 3.76 8.34 -15.08
N ALA A 157 2.71 8.12 -14.28
CA ALA A 157 2.60 8.69 -12.94
C ALA A 157 3.64 8.11 -11.97
N ASN A 158 4.12 6.88 -12.21
CA ASN A 158 5.06 6.21 -11.33
C ASN A 158 5.88 5.13 -12.07
N LEU A 159 7.01 5.52 -12.65
CA LEU A 159 7.99 4.64 -13.30
C LEU A 159 9.17 4.37 -12.36
N GLU A 160 9.58 3.12 -12.22
CA GLU A 160 10.71 2.74 -11.34
C GLU A 160 12.06 3.10 -11.98
N ILE A 161 13.00 3.62 -11.18
CA ILE A 161 14.41 3.69 -11.55
C ILE A 161 15.06 2.36 -11.08
N PRO A 162 15.81 1.65 -11.95
CA PRO A 162 16.42 0.39 -11.54
C PRO A 162 17.39 0.57 -10.38
N ILE A 163 17.26 -0.29 -9.37
CA ILE A 163 18.10 -0.30 -8.17
C ILE A 163 18.71 -1.69 -8.01
N LYS A 164 19.96 -1.73 -7.54
CA LYS A 164 20.67 -2.97 -7.23
C LYS A 164 21.12 -2.91 -5.77
N TRP A 165 20.95 -4.02 -5.06
CA TRP A 165 21.42 -4.20 -3.70
C TRP A 165 22.49 -5.29 -3.68
N GLU A 166 23.64 -4.98 -3.10
CA GLU A 166 24.74 -5.93 -2.91
C GLU A 166 24.57 -6.68 -1.59
N ILE A 167 24.65 -8.01 -1.65
CA ILE A 167 24.54 -8.89 -0.49
C ILE A 167 25.89 -8.99 0.25
N ASP A 168 25.84 -8.97 1.58
CA ASP A 168 27.01 -9.29 2.40
C ASP A 168 27.46 -10.76 2.20
N ASP A 169 28.69 -10.96 1.72
CA ASP A 169 29.25 -12.27 1.39
C ASP A 169 29.47 -13.21 2.60
N GLU A 170 29.48 -12.69 3.84
CA GLU A 170 29.83 -13.47 5.04
C GLU A 170 28.59 -13.99 5.79
N PRO A 171 28.43 -15.31 5.97
CA PRO A 171 27.31 -15.89 6.73
C PRO A 171 27.29 -15.46 8.20
N VAL A 172 26.16 -14.88 8.64
CA VAL A 172 25.91 -14.52 10.03
C VAL A 172 25.05 -15.59 10.70
N TYR A 173 25.32 -15.89 11.98
CA TYR A 173 24.60 -16.91 12.74
C TYR A 173 24.02 -16.34 14.03
N ASP A 174 22.81 -16.77 14.38
CA ASP A 174 22.19 -16.43 15.67
C ASP A 174 22.91 -17.12 16.85
N ARG A 175 22.53 -16.74 18.08
CA ARG A 175 23.05 -17.35 19.33
C ARG A 175 22.87 -18.87 19.42
N TYR A 176 22.02 -19.44 18.58
CA TYR A 176 21.73 -20.85 18.51
C TYR A 176 22.40 -21.56 17.32
N GLY A 177 23.21 -20.84 16.55
CA GLY A 177 23.93 -21.31 15.37
C GLY A 177 23.06 -21.54 14.14
N ASP A 178 21.86 -20.96 14.06
CA ASP A 178 21.12 -20.88 12.80
C ASP A 178 21.64 -19.72 11.96
N GLU A 179 21.82 -19.96 10.67
CA GLU A 179 22.19 -18.93 9.72
C GLU A 179 21.02 -17.94 9.54
N LEU A 180 21.36 -16.65 9.59
CA LEU A 180 20.46 -15.54 9.35
C LEU A 180 20.50 -15.12 7.88
N THR A 181 19.41 -14.56 7.38
CA THR A 181 19.39 -13.90 6.07
C THR A 181 20.40 -12.76 6.07
N PRO A 182 21.29 -12.68 5.07
CA PRO A 182 22.30 -11.62 5.01
C PRO A 182 21.63 -10.25 4.85
N ASN A 183 22.34 -9.19 5.25
CA ASN A 183 21.92 -7.83 4.93
C ASN A 183 22.35 -7.51 3.50
N SER A 184 21.74 -6.46 2.94
CA SER A 184 22.13 -5.89 1.68
C SER A 184 22.31 -4.38 1.77
N GLN A 185 23.23 -3.85 0.98
CA GLN A 185 23.56 -2.43 0.90
C GLN A 185 23.37 -1.93 -0.52
N LEU A 186 23.09 -0.63 -0.68
CA LEU A 186 22.90 -0.05 -2.01
C LEU A 186 24.16 -0.24 -2.85
N PHE A 187 24.01 -0.80 -4.05
CA PHE A 187 25.09 -0.92 -5.02
C PHE A 187 25.04 0.27 -5.99
N SER A 188 25.89 1.26 -5.75
CA SER A 188 25.88 2.52 -6.50
C SER A 188 26.98 2.55 -7.57
N GLU A 189 26.56 2.49 -8.83
CA GLU A 189 27.42 2.71 -10.00
C GLU A 189 26.72 3.57 -11.05
N TRP A 190 27.49 4.20 -11.94
CA TRP A 190 26.90 4.86 -13.11
C TRP A 190 26.35 3.81 -14.05
N SER A 191 25.04 3.87 -14.27
CA SER A 191 24.30 2.96 -15.13
C SER A 191 23.46 3.74 -16.13
N ASN A 192 22.98 3.04 -17.15
CA ASN A 192 22.02 3.56 -18.13
C ASN A 192 20.76 2.69 -18.11
N PHE A 193 19.59 3.30 -18.08
CA PHE A 193 18.32 2.57 -18.18
C PHE A 193 17.35 3.24 -19.14
N GLY A 194 16.56 2.41 -19.81
CA GLY A 194 15.36 2.84 -20.51
C GLY A 194 14.13 2.71 -19.60
N LEU A 195 13.12 3.57 -19.80
CA LEU A 195 11.87 3.47 -19.03
C LEU A 195 11.19 2.12 -19.28
N SER A 196 10.80 1.42 -18.22
CA SER A 196 10.17 0.10 -18.30
C SER A 196 8.75 0.11 -17.73
N ASP A 197 7.90 -0.77 -18.26
CA ASP A 197 6.58 -1.05 -17.68
C ASP A 197 6.72 -1.58 -16.24
N PRO A 198 6.03 -1.03 -15.24
CA PRO A 198 6.08 -1.51 -13.85
C PRO A 198 5.72 -2.99 -13.67
N ASN A 199 4.89 -3.56 -14.57
CA ASN A 199 4.50 -4.96 -14.54
C ASN A 199 5.36 -5.86 -15.43
N TYR A 200 6.37 -5.29 -16.12
CA TYR A 200 7.29 -6.00 -16.99
C TYR A 200 6.55 -6.85 -18.06
N PHE A 201 5.47 -6.31 -18.62
CA PHE A 201 4.75 -6.88 -19.76
C PHE A 201 5.50 -6.66 -21.09
N PHE A 202 6.42 -5.71 -21.13
CA PHE A 202 7.25 -5.38 -22.27
C PHE A 202 8.73 -5.58 -21.91
N VAL A 203 9.48 -6.18 -22.84
CA VAL A 203 10.94 -6.38 -22.67
C VAL A 203 11.67 -5.11 -23.13
N GLU A 204 11.12 -4.47 -24.15
CA GLU A 204 11.55 -3.20 -24.69
C GLU A 204 11.16 -2.01 -23.79
N PRO A 205 11.89 -0.89 -23.89
CA PRO A 205 11.51 0.34 -23.21
C PRO A 205 10.17 0.91 -23.69
N LEU A 206 9.50 1.61 -22.78
CA LEU A 206 8.24 2.30 -23.05
C LEU A 206 8.40 3.36 -24.14
N LYS A 207 7.40 3.43 -25.00
CA LYS A 207 7.32 4.38 -26.12
C LYS A 207 6.57 5.63 -25.71
N ILE A 208 7.10 6.78 -26.10
CA ILE A 208 6.54 8.10 -25.80
C ILE A 208 6.35 8.88 -27.10
N TYR A 209 5.17 9.42 -27.32
CA TYR A 209 4.88 10.23 -28.50
C TYR A 209 5.45 11.64 -28.34
N LEU A 210 6.23 12.09 -29.32
CA LEU A 210 6.69 13.47 -29.42
C LEU A 210 6.19 14.08 -30.73
N ALA A 211 5.66 15.30 -30.64
CA ALA A 211 5.26 16.07 -31.82
C ALA A 211 6.50 16.64 -32.54
N GLU A 212 6.41 16.90 -33.85
CA GLU A 212 7.49 17.59 -34.58
C GLU A 212 7.74 18.98 -33.97
N GLY A 213 9.00 19.28 -33.65
CA GLY A 213 9.43 20.50 -32.98
C GLY A 213 9.70 20.32 -31.49
N GLU A 214 9.56 21.41 -30.73
CA GLU A 214 9.83 21.45 -29.28
C GLU A 214 8.74 20.74 -28.47
N ASN A 215 9.14 19.77 -27.65
CA ASN A 215 8.32 19.12 -26.64
C ASN A 215 8.95 19.38 -25.26
N THR A 216 8.14 19.80 -24.29
CA THR A 216 8.60 20.01 -22.91
C THR A 216 8.43 18.72 -22.13
N ILE A 217 9.47 18.29 -21.43
CA ILE A 217 9.47 17.10 -20.59
C ILE A 217 9.67 17.54 -19.15
N ASP A 218 8.75 17.14 -18.29
CA ASP A 218 8.81 17.34 -16.84
C ASP A 218 8.90 15.97 -16.15
N ILE A 219 9.92 15.75 -15.34
CA ILE A 219 10.09 14.52 -14.58
C ILE A 219 10.24 14.87 -13.10
N THR A 220 9.30 14.41 -12.27
CA THR A 220 9.32 14.63 -10.82
C THR A 220 9.84 13.39 -10.14
N ILE A 221 10.78 13.53 -9.20
CA ILE A 221 11.27 12.41 -8.39
C ILE A 221 10.25 12.10 -7.30
N ASN A 222 9.53 10.99 -7.42
CA ASN A 222 8.57 10.55 -6.42
C ASN A 222 9.30 10.04 -5.16
N GLU A 223 10.41 9.33 -5.37
CA GLU A 223 11.19 8.68 -4.31
C GLU A 223 12.66 8.51 -4.74
N GLY A 224 13.58 8.54 -3.77
CA GLY A 224 15.03 8.36 -3.99
C GLY A 224 15.85 9.62 -4.24
N TYR A 225 17.17 9.47 -4.15
CA TYR A 225 18.17 10.54 -4.31
C TYR A 225 19.10 10.20 -5.47
N VAL A 226 18.98 10.93 -6.57
CA VAL A 226 19.53 10.49 -7.87
C VAL A 226 20.38 11.59 -8.49
N LEU A 227 21.55 11.22 -9.01
CA LEU A 227 22.30 12.03 -9.97
C LEU A 227 21.93 11.62 -11.38
N PHE A 228 21.59 12.59 -12.23
CA PHE A 228 21.36 12.36 -13.65
C PHE A 228 22.50 12.95 -14.51
N GLY A 229 23.02 12.12 -15.40
CA GLY A 229 23.95 12.47 -16.46
C GLY A 229 23.22 12.87 -17.75
N ASP A 230 23.72 12.38 -18.88
CA ASP A 230 23.09 12.60 -20.18
C ASP A 230 21.79 11.82 -20.31
N ILE A 231 20.80 12.44 -20.96
CA ILE A 231 19.52 11.82 -21.34
C ILE A 231 19.55 11.59 -22.84
N THR A 232 19.30 10.37 -23.28
CA THR A 232 19.25 10.01 -24.70
C THR A 232 17.83 9.69 -25.12
N VAL A 233 17.37 10.34 -26.19
CA VAL A 233 16.02 10.15 -26.77
C VAL A 233 16.16 9.59 -28.17
N GLY A 234 15.62 8.40 -28.40
CA GLY A 234 15.74 7.70 -29.68
C GLY A 234 15.43 6.21 -29.54
N ASN A 235 15.00 5.56 -30.62
CA ASN A 235 14.74 4.12 -30.63
C ASN A 235 16.06 3.34 -30.70
N LEU A 236 16.61 2.96 -29.54
CA LEU A 236 17.91 2.30 -29.39
C LEU A 236 17.79 0.80 -29.08
N TYR A 237 16.63 0.36 -28.57
CA TYR A 237 16.39 -1.06 -28.31
C TYR A 237 16.53 -1.88 -29.60
N THR A 238 17.23 -3.01 -29.50
CA THR A 238 17.42 -3.95 -30.60
C THR A 238 16.98 -5.32 -30.15
N ASP A 239 16.01 -5.90 -30.87
CA ASP A 239 15.53 -7.25 -30.59
C ASP A 239 16.69 -8.27 -30.65
N PRO A 240 16.82 -9.17 -29.66
CA PRO A 240 17.70 -10.32 -29.74
C PRO A 240 17.35 -11.19 -30.95
N VAL A 241 18.39 -11.71 -31.62
CA VAL A 241 18.22 -12.64 -32.74
C VAL A 241 17.74 -14.01 -32.24
N PRO A 242 17.06 -14.84 -33.05
CA PRO A 242 16.70 -16.20 -32.67
C PRO A 242 17.95 -17.07 -32.39
N TYR A 243 17.83 -18.08 -31.53
CA TYR A 243 18.95 -18.96 -31.13
C TYR A 243 19.74 -19.53 -32.32
N THR A 244 19.04 -19.92 -33.38
CA THR A 244 19.69 -20.45 -34.60
C THR A 244 20.63 -19.44 -35.28
N GLU A 245 20.28 -18.16 -35.29
CA GLU A 245 21.12 -17.09 -35.84
C GLU A 245 22.23 -16.69 -34.86
N TYR A 246 21.95 -16.69 -33.55
CA TYR A 246 22.95 -16.52 -32.52
C TYR A 246 24.10 -17.52 -32.71
N LEU A 247 23.78 -18.83 -32.83
CA LEU A 247 24.78 -19.89 -32.98
C LEU A 247 25.63 -19.73 -34.25
N ASP A 248 25.03 -19.28 -35.36
CA ASP A 248 25.73 -19.03 -36.63
C ASP A 248 26.73 -17.86 -36.52
N ASN A 249 26.49 -16.92 -35.60
CA ASN A 249 27.36 -15.77 -35.34
C ASN A 249 28.42 -16.03 -34.25
N GLN A 250 28.34 -17.14 -33.53
CA GLN A 250 29.31 -17.49 -32.48
C GLN A 250 30.60 -18.13 -33.04
N PRO A 251 31.74 -18.00 -32.33
CA PRO A 251 33.00 -18.59 -32.78
C PRO A 251 32.97 -20.12 -32.70
N THR A 252 33.79 -20.78 -33.53
CA THR A 252 34.03 -22.22 -33.36
C THR A 252 34.85 -22.46 -32.10
N ALA A 253 34.21 -23.00 -31.06
CA ALA A 253 34.82 -23.31 -29.77
C ALA A 253 34.59 -24.78 -29.35
N THR A 254 35.15 -25.18 -28.21
CA THR A 254 34.93 -26.51 -27.63
C THR A 254 33.62 -26.55 -26.86
N SER A 255 32.89 -27.66 -26.92
CA SER A 255 31.79 -27.96 -25.98
C SER A 255 32.25 -28.86 -24.83
N ASP A 256 33.53 -29.30 -24.80
CA ASP A 256 34.14 -30.01 -23.66
C ASP A 256 34.67 -28.97 -22.66
N VAL A 257 33.83 -28.63 -21.68
CA VAL A 257 34.04 -27.57 -20.70
C VAL A 257 33.87 -28.10 -19.26
N PRO A 258 34.60 -27.55 -18.27
CA PRO A 258 34.45 -27.98 -16.89
C PRO A 258 33.09 -27.58 -16.30
N LEU A 259 32.56 -28.40 -15.38
CA LEU A 259 31.39 -28.06 -14.59
C LEU A 259 31.68 -26.85 -13.69
N ILE A 260 30.81 -25.85 -13.75
CA ILE A 260 30.71 -24.76 -12.78
C ILE A 260 29.40 -24.97 -12.01
N THR A 261 29.44 -24.80 -10.69
CA THR A 261 28.27 -24.93 -9.82
C THR A 261 28.15 -23.68 -8.99
N LEU A 262 26.95 -23.09 -9.00
CA LEU A 262 26.60 -21.93 -8.20
C LEU A 262 25.53 -22.35 -7.19
N ASP A 263 25.74 -22.01 -5.92
CA ASP A 263 24.77 -22.18 -4.85
C ASP A 263 23.71 -21.09 -5.01
N ALA A 264 22.46 -21.46 -5.29
CA ALA A 264 21.46 -20.49 -5.72
C ALA A 264 21.13 -19.47 -4.63
N GLU A 265 21.26 -19.86 -3.35
CA GLU A 265 21.04 -18.97 -2.20
C GLU A 265 22.14 -17.91 -1.99
N ARG A 266 23.22 -17.95 -2.81
CA ARG A 266 24.40 -17.06 -2.74
C ARG A 266 24.51 -16.18 -3.98
N TYR A 267 23.43 -15.50 -4.34
CA TYR A 267 23.48 -14.43 -5.34
C TYR A 267 24.18 -13.19 -4.75
N GLN A 268 24.79 -12.37 -5.61
CA GLN A 268 25.59 -11.20 -5.19
C GLN A 268 24.77 -9.90 -5.26
N LEU A 269 23.87 -9.79 -6.24
CA LEU A 269 23.02 -8.63 -6.43
C LEU A 269 21.55 -9.04 -6.48
N GLU A 270 20.68 -8.18 -5.97
CA GLU A 270 19.22 -8.31 -6.05
C GLU A 270 18.56 -6.97 -6.39
N SER A 271 17.42 -6.97 -7.09
CA SER A 271 16.69 -5.73 -7.37
C SER A 271 15.82 -5.25 -6.21
N ARG A 272 15.55 -6.12 -5.21
CA ARG A 272 14.80 -5.77 -4.00
C ARG A 272 15.39 -6.47 -2.78
N GLN A 273 15.52 -5.72 -1.68
CA GLN A 273 16.12 -6.21 -0.45
C GLN A 273 15.34 -7.36 0.22
N ASN A 274 14.03 -7.44 -0.05
CA ASN A 274 13.17 -8.47 0.53
C ASN A 274 13.25 -9.81 -0.20
N ILE A 275 13.94 -9.87 -1.35
CA ILE A 275 14.33 -11.14 -1.97
C ILE A 275 15.26 -11.84 -0.96
N ARG A 276 14.92 -13.07 -0.59
CA ARG A 276 15.66 -13.75 0.48
C ARG A 276 15.91 -15.20 0.20
N SER A 277 17.03 -15.64 0.75
CA SER A 277 17.34 -17.05 0.94
C SER A 277 16.66 -17.58 2.20
N LYS A 278 16.17 -18.82 2.17
CA LYS A 278 15.58 -19.51 3.33
C LYS A 278 16.21 -20.88 3.55
N PHE A 279 16.00 -21.41 4.75
CA PHE A 279 16.28 -22.81 5.05
C PHE A 279 15.06 -23.68 4.77
N VAL A 280 15.23 -24.66 3.88
CA VAL A 280 14.29 -25.77 3.70
C VAL A 280 14.91 -27.06 4.20
N ARG A 281 14.20 -27.74 5.11
CA ARG A 281 14.62 -29.02 5.68
C ARG A 281 14.29 -30.17 4.72
N ASP A 282 15.00 -30.25 3.61
CA ASP A 282 14.92 -31.37 2.67
C ASP A 282 16.34 -31.91 2.36
N PRO A 283 16.61 -33.22 2.60
CA PRO A 283 17.92 -33.82 2.33
C PRO A 283 18.25 -33.96 0.84
N SER A 284 17.37 -33.49 -0.06
CA SER A 284 17.65 -33.33 -1.48
C SER A 284 18.49 -32.09 -1.76
N LEU A 285 18.57 -31.12 -0.84
CA LEU A 285 19.16 -29.79 -1.05
C LEU A 285 20.60 -29.71 -0.59
N THR A 286 21.33 -28.71 -1.10
CA THR A 286 22.69 -28.41 -0.69
C THR A 286 22.83 -26.91 -0.41
N PRO A 287 23.29 -26.50 0.79
CA PRO A 287 23.65 -27.33 1.93
C PRO A 287 22.42 -27.94 2.65
N TYR A 288 22.61 -29.12 3.27
CA TYR A 288 21.61 -29.73 4.16
C TYR A 288 22.19 -30.04 5.54
N THR A 289 21.48 -29.59 6.56
CA THR A 289 21.73 -29.93 7.97
C THR A 289 20.44 -30.29 8.68
N TYR A 290 20.53 -31.24 9.61
CA TYR A 290 19.40 -31.72 10.41
C TYR A 290 19.32 -31.06 11.80
N LYS A 291 20.36 -30.29 12.19
CA LYS A 291 20.49 -29.67 13.51
C LYS A 291 20.12 -28.20 13.43
N ASN A 292 21.03 -27.43 12.85
CA ASN A 292 20.93 -25.99 12.64
C ASN A 292 20.13 -25.71 11.36
N ARG A 293 19.61 -24.50 11.23
CA ARG A 293 19.05 -23.96 9.98
C ARG A 293 20.21 -23.29 9.23
N VAL A 294 20.43 -23.68 7.98
CA VAL A 294 21.45 -23.11 7.08
C VAL A 294 20.72 -22.80 5.80
N LEU A 295 20.90 -21.61 5.24
CA LEU A 295 20.20 -21.19 4.04
C LEU A 295 20.61 -22.10 2.88
N ASN A 296 19.66 -22.47 2.03
CA ASN A 296 19.93 -23.44 0.95
C ASN A 296 19.05 -23.29 -0.29
N VAL A 297 18.17 -22.30 -0.30
CA VAL A 297 17.30 -22.02 -1.45
C VAL A 297 16.97 -20.53 -1.50
N VAL A 298 16.76 -20.02 -2.71
CA VAL A 298 16.04 -18.75 -2.92
C VAL A 298 14.56 -18.98 -2.62
N ASP A 299 13.93 -18.12 -1.83
CA ASP A 299 12.53 -18.25 -1.44
C ASP A 299 11.58 -17.74 -2.53
N GLN A 300 10.80 -18.63 -3.14
CA GLN A 300 9.78 -18.22 -4.14
C GLN A 300 8.70 -17.27 -3.59
N THR A 301 8.53 -17.18 -2.26
CA THR A 301 7.54 -16.24 -1.68
C THR A 301 8.03 -14.80 -1.73
N SER A 302 9.35 -14.59 -1.79
CA SER A 302 9.97 -13.28 -1.96
C SER A 302 10.41 -13.01 -3.40
N TYR A 303 10.85 -14.03 -4.15
CA TYR A 303 11.29 -13.89 -5.54
C TYR A 303 10.15 -14.23 -6.50
N ARG A 304 9.30 -13.24 -6.81
CA ARG A 304 8.05 -13.49 -7.57
C ARG A 304 7.45 -12.31 -8.33
N LYS A 305 7.68 -11.08 -7.92
CA LYS A 305 7.02 -9.92 -8.48
C LYS A 305 7.68 -9.51 -9.79
N ALA A 306 6.92 -8.83 -10.66
CA ALA A 306 7.45 -8.20 -11.86
C ALA A 306 8.72 -7.38 -11.55
N GLY A 307 9.76 -7.58 -12.37
CA GLY A 307 11.05 -6.90 -12.21
C GLY A 307 11.94 -7.40 -11.07
N ASP A 308 11.48 -8.32 -10.21
CA ASP A 308 12.37 -8.96 -9.25
C ASP A 308 13.50 -9.65 -10.03
N SER A 309 14.74 -9.38 -9.66
CA SER A 309 15.91 -9.99 -10.27
C SER A 309 16.97 -10.34 -9.23
N ILE A 310 17.73 -11.39 -9.54
CA ILE A 310 18.92 -11.81 -8.81
C ILE A 310 20.05 -12.04 -9.79
N SER A 311 21.27 -11.67 -9.40
CA SER A 311 22.45 -11.80 -10.25
C SER A 311 23.58 -12.54 -9.56
N TYR A 312 24.21 -13.43 -10.32
CA TYR A 312 25.36 -14.23 -9.92
C TYR A 312 26.60 -13.80 -10.68
N THR A 313 27.72 -13.69 -9.98
CA THR A 313 29.04 -13.51 -10.61
C THR A 313 29.80 -14.83 -10.59
N PHE A 314 30.31 -15.26 -11.73
CA PHE A 314 31.07 -16.52 -11.84
C PHE A 314 32.27 -16.38 -12.78
N THR A 315 33.24 -17.30 -12.66
CA THR A 315 34.47 -17.27 -13.47
C THR A 315 34.52 -18.48 -14.40
N VAL A 316 34.75 -18.21 -15.68
CA VAL A 316 34.95 -19.20 -16.73
C VAL A 316 36.45 -19.36 -17.00
N GLU A 317 37.00 -20.54 -16.72
CA GLU A 317 38.42 -20.82 -16.97
C GLU A 317 38.71 -21.20 -18.44
N THR A 318 37.73 -21.80 -19.12
CA THR A 318 37.88 -22.33 -20.48
C THR A 318 36.79 -21.77 -21.37
N ALA A 319 37.16 -20.90 -22.31
CA ALA A 319 36.22 -20.40 -23.30
C ALA A 319 35.61 -21.55 -24.12
N GLY A 320 34.29 -21.55 -24.28
CA GLY A 320 33.57 -22.68 -24.85
C GLY A 320 32.06 -22.53 -24.80
N TYR A 321 31.36 -23.56 -25.24
CA TYR A 321 29.89 -23.64 -25.18
C TYR A 321 29.44 -24.33 -23.90
N TYR A 322 28.55 -23.67 -23.17
CA TYR A 322 28.01 -24.12 -21.90
C TYR A 322 26.49 -24.32 -21.99
N GLN A 323 25.99 -25.37 -21.35
CA GLN A 323 24.58 -25.56 -21.07
C GLN A 323 24.28 -25.16 -19.63
N PHE A 324 23.18 -24.44 -19.42
CA PHE A 324 22.76 -23.97 -18.10
C PHE A 324 21.61 -24.85 -17.60
N SER A 325 21.82 -25.46 -16.44
CA SER A 325 20.82 -26.28 -15.77
C SER A 325 20.52 -25.76 -14.37
N PHE A 326 19.23 -25.70 -14.03
CA PHE A 326 18.72 -25.19 -12.79
C PHE A 326 18.01 -26.31 -12.04
N LYS A 327 18.34 -26.46 -10.77
CA LYS A 327 17.54 -27.25 -9.85
C LYS A 327 16.59 -26.33 -9.11
N TYR A 328 15.29 -26.54 -9.35
CA TYR A 328 14.25 -25.61 -8.93
C TYR A 328 13.02 -26.33 -8.38
N GLN A 329 12.17 -25.54 -7.75
CA GLN A 329 10.83 -25.92 -7.34
C GLN A 329 9.90 -24.72 -7.57
N GLN A 330 8.66 -24.96 -8.00
CA GLN A 330 7.65 -23.93 -8.17
C GLN A 330 6.32 -24.55 -7.72
N PHE A 331 5.79 -24.10 -6.58
CA PHE A 331 4.58 -24.72 -5.99
C PHE A 331 3.53 -23.73 -5.50
N GLU A 332 3.75 -22.44 -5.73
CA GLU A 332 2.73 -21.38 -5.61
C GLU A 332 2.10 -21.15 -6.99
N ASN A 333 0.96 -20.46 -7.05
CA ASN A 333 0.21 -20.23 -8.30
C ASN A 333 -0.01 -21.54 -9.06
N ASP A 334 -0.74 -22.47 -8.42
CA ASP A 334 -0.98 -23.84 -8.90
C ASP A 334 -1.20 -23.86 -10.43
N GLU A 335 -0.43 -24.70 -11.13
CA GLU A 335 -0.51 -24.97 -12.58
C GLU A 335 0.03 -23.87 -13.51
N LEU A 336 0.43 -22.69 -13.03
CA LEU A 336 1.06 -21.64 -13.85
C LEU A 336 2.59 -21.76 -13.90
N SER A 337 3.16 -21.59 -15.09
CA SER A 337 4.61 -21.49 -15.29
C SER A 337 5.16 -20.14 -14.82
N SER A 338 6.40 -20.13 -14.37
CA SER A 338 7.11 -18.93 -13.91
C SER A 338 8.10 -18.48 -14.97
N TYR A 339 7.95 -17.27 -15.51
CA TYR A 339 8.78 -16.79 -16.63
C TYR A 339 9.96 -15.95 -16.15
N ARG A 340 11.12 -16.09 -16.80
CA ARG A 340 12.31 -15.31 -16.53
C ARG A 340 12.97 -14.80 -17.81
N THR A 341 13.34 -13.53 -17.82
CA THR A 341 14.38 -13.04 -18.72
C THR A 341 15.74 -13.49 -18.20
N ILE A 342 16.57 -14.08 -19.06
CA ILE A 342 17.91 -14.55 -18.73
C ILE A 342 18.94 -13.67 -19.44
N ARG A 343 19.76 -12.95 -18.66
CA ARG A 343 20.86 -12.13 -19.19
C ARG A 343 22.21 -12.72 -18.82
N ILE A 344 23.14 -12.65 -19.76
CA ILE A 344 24.56 -12.96 -19.56
C ILE A 344 25.34 -11.70 -19.90
N ASP A 345 26.15 -11.22 -18.97
CA ASP A 345 26.91 -9.98 -19.14
C ASP A 345 26.02 -8.78 -19.55
N ASP A 346 24.88 -8.64 -18.86
CA ASP A 346 23.84 -7.62 -19.08
C ASP A 346 23.13 -7.67 -20.45
N GLU A 347 23.41 -8.66 -21.29
CA GLU A 347 22.77 -8.86 -22.59
C GLU A 347 21.83 -10.09 -22.58
N ILE A 348 20.71 -10.00 -23.32
CA ILE A 348 19.87 -11.17 -23.63
C ILE A 348 20.52 -11.89 -24.83
N PRO A 349 21.07 -13.10 -24.67
CA PRO A 349 21.88 -13.72 -25.74
C PRO A 349 21.13 -13.97 -27.04
N PHE A 350 19.85 -14.36 -26.93
CA PHE A 350 18.96 -14.65 -28.05
C PHE A 350 17.49 -14.63 -27.61
N LYS A 351 16.58 -14.52 -28.58
CA LYS A 351 15.15 -14.25 -28.39
C LYS A 351 14.45 -15.18 -27.39
N GLU A 352 14.76 -16.46 -27.42
CA GLU A 352 14.13 -17.48 -26.58
C GLU A 352 14.49 -17.33 -25.07
N LEU A 353 15.43 -16.44 -24.73
CA LEU A 353 15.78 -16.08 -23.35
C LEU A 353 15.16 -14.76 -22.88
N GLU A 354 14.39 -14.06 -23.72
CA GLU A 354 13.58 -12.91 -23.29
C GLU A 354 12.53 -13.34 -22.26
N SER A 355 11.94 -14.53 -22.46
CA SER A 355 10.87 -15.09 -21.64
C SER A 355 10.99 -16.62 -21.58
N PHE A 356 11.83 -17.12 -20.67
CA PHE A 356 12.04 -18.55 -20.48
C PHE A 356 11.11 -19.11 -19.39
N ALA A 357 10.37 -20.16 -19.71
CA ALA A 357 9.39 -20.78 -18.81
C ALA A 357 10.02 -21.79 -17.82
N PHE A 358 9.70 -21.64 -16.53
CA PHE A 358 9.90 -22.65 -15.49
C PHE A 358 8.56 -23.28 -15.12
N PRO A 359 8.25 -24.50 -15.58
CA PRO A 359 6.96 -25.15 -15.34
C PRO A 359 6.65 -25.40 -13.86
N PHE A 360 5.37 -25.44 -13.54
CA PHE A 360 4.88 -25.79 -12.20
C PHE A 360 5.41 -27.16 -11.74
N THR A 361 5.99 -27.22 -10.53
CA THR A 361 6.42 -28.49 -9.93
C THR A 361 6.41 -28.49 -8.39
N ARG A 362 5.57 -29.36 -7.82
CA ARG A 362 5.51 -29.60 -6.37
C ARG A 362 6.74 -30.31 -5.79
N ARG A 363 7.67 -30.79 -6.61
CA ARG A 363 8.91 -31.44 -6.17
C ARG A 363 10.10 -30.76 -6.83
N TRP A 364 11.27 -30.90 -6.23
CA TRP A 364 12.51 -30.50 -6.89
C TRP A 364 12.63 -31.16 -8.26
N ASP A 365 12.94 -30.37 -9.27
CA ASP A 365 13.24 -30.85 -10.61
C ASP A 365 14.48 -30.17 -11.17
N ASN A 366 15.08 -30.77 -12.20
CA ASN A 366 16.14 -30.13 -12.95
C ASN A 366 15.60 -29.72 -14.33
N ILE A 367 15.80 -28.47 -14.69
CA ILE A 367 15.53 -27.94 -16.04
C ILE A 367 16.82 -27.46 -16.66
N THR A 368 17.04 -27.78 -17.93
CA THR A 368 18.14 -27.23 -18.74
C THR A 368 17.55 -26.24 -19.71
N LEU A 369 18.17 -25.06 -19.87
CA LEU A 369 17.72 -24.09 -20.87
C LEU A 369 17.72 -24.75 -22.25
N GLY A 370 16.58 -24.68 -22.93
CA GLY A 370 16.37 -25.36 -24.19
C GLY A 370 14.91 -25.37 -24.61
N GLU A 371 14.65 -25.88 -25.80
CA GLU A 371 13.32 -26.02 -26.37
C GLU A 371 13.09 -27.46 -26.83
N ASN A 372 11.89 -28.01 -26.61
CA ASN A 372 11.50 -29.33 -27.12
C ASN A 372 12.47 -30.47 -26.75
N GLY A 373 13.19 -30.34 -25.63
CA GLY A 373 14.20 -31.29 -25.15
C GLY A 373 15.59 -31.15 -25.77
N GLU A 374 15.82 -30.15 -26.63
CA GLU A 374 17.14 -29.77 -27.13
C GLU A 374 17.69 -28.60 -26.31
N ALA A 375 18.85 -28.80 -25.67
CA ALA A 375 19.46 -27.79 -24.82
C ALA A 375 20.18 -26.70 -25.63
N TYR A 376 20.07 -25.45 -25.19
CA TYR A 376 20.82 -24.33 -25.75
C TYR A 376 22.29 -24.40 -25.34
N GLU A 377 23.18 -24.06 -26.26
CA GLU A 377 24.62 -23.91 -26.06
C GLU A 377 24.96 -22.41 -26.10
N ILE A 378 25.39 -21.85 -24.96
CA ILE A 378 25.77 -20.45 -24.83
C ILE A 378 27.29 -20.35 -24.84
N TYR A 379 27.85 -19.54 -25.75
CA TYR A 379 29.29 -19.29 -25.80
C TYR A 379 29.70 -18.33 -24.67
N LEU A 380 30.72 -18.72 -23.91
CA LEU A 380 31.35 -17.87 -22.89
C LEU A 380 32.86 -17.76 -23.16
N ASP A 381 33.40 -16.56 -23.00
CA ASP A 381 34.84 -16.33 -23.02
C ASP A 381 35.51 -16.76 -21.70
N ALA A 382 36.84 -16.77 -21.66
CA ALA A 382 37.55 -17.00 -20.40
C ALA A 382 37.62 -15.68 -19.62
N GLY A 383 37.02 -15.62 -18.43
CA GLY A 383 36.90 -14.41 -17.66
C GLY A 383 35.83 -14.46 -16.58
N THR A 384 35.52 -13.30 -16.03
CA THR A 384 34.38 -13.10 -15.13
C THR A 384 33.14 -12.82 -15.96
N HIS A 385 32.05 -13.49 -15.64
CA HIS A 385 30.75 -13.34 -16.28
C HIS A 385 29.67 -13.14 -15.23
N THR A 386 28.55 -12.53 -15.65
CA THR A 386 27.35 -12.42 -14.83
C THR A 386 26.21 -13.24 -15.42
N LEU A 387 25.36 -13.77 -14.53
CA LEU A 387 24.06 -14.36 -14.87
C LEU A 387 23.00 -13.60 -14.09
N GLU A 388 22.11 -12.90 -14.77
CA GLU A 388 20.93 -12.30 -14.16
C GLU A 388 19.68 -13.07 -14.59
N MET A 389 18.79 -13.28 -13.64
CA MET A 389 17.45 -13.81 -13.88
C MET A 389 16.46 -12.77 -13.38
N ALA A 390 15.58 -12.28 -14.26
CA ALA A 390 14.57 -11.27 -13.93
C ALA A 390 13.16 -11.78 -14.23
N VAL A 391 12.18 -11.46 -13.37
CA VAL A 391 10.76 -11.78 -13.61
C VAL A 391 10.21 -10.92 -14.74
N ILE A 392 9.55 -11.58 -15.70
CA ILE A 392 8.91 -10.97 -16.88
C ILE A 392 7.50 -11.55 -17.05
N ASN A 393 6.54 -10.73 -17.50
CA ASN A 393 5.14 -11.11 -17.67
C ASN A 393 4.67 -11.00 -19.13
N SER A 394 5.59 -10.94 -20.10
CA SER A 394 5.28 -10.73 -21.53
C SER A 394 4.27 -11.71 -22.11
N GLU A 395 4.31 -12.99 -21.70
CA GLU A 395 3.39 -14.02 -22.25
C GLU A 395 1.93 -13.80 -21.86
N ILE A 396 1.67 -13.20 -20.69
CA ILE A 396 0.32 -13.05 -20.15
C ILE A 396 -0.26 -11.66 -20.36
N ARG A 397 0.53 -10.72 -20.89
CA ARG A 397 0.16 -9.31 -21.11
C ARG A 397 -1.24 -9.15 -21.72
N ASP A 398 -1.46 -9.74 -22.89
CA ASP A 398 -2.70 -9.53 -23.63
C ASP A 398 -3.92 -10.11 -22.87
N VAL A 399 -3.73 -11.24 -22.16
CA VAL A 399 -4.75 -11.85 -21.30
C VAL A 399 -5.09 -10.96 -20.13
N TYR A 400 -4.07 -10.44 -19.44
CA TYR A 400 -4.23 -9.58 -18.27
C TYR A 400 -5.05 -8.34 -18.63
N HIS A 401 -4.61 -7.58 -19.64
CA HIS A 401 -5.29 -6.36 -20.07
C HIS A 401 -6.69 -6.63 -20.65
N THR A 402 -6.91 -7.76 -21.33
CA THR A 402 -8.26 -8.13 -21.78
C THR A 402 -9.20 -8.36 -20.59
N LEU A 403 -8.74 -9.05 -19.54
CA LEU A 403 -9.55 -9.31 -18.35
C LEU A 403 -9.79 -8.04 -17.53
N VAL A 404 -8.83 -7.13 -17.49
CA VAL A 404 -9.00 -5.79 -16.90
C VAL A 404 -10.08 -5.01 -17.64
N GLY A 405 -10.01 -4.92 -18.97
CA GLY A 405 -11.07 -4.27 -19.76
C GLY A 405 -12.45 -4.91 -19.58
N VAL A 406 -12.53 -6.22 -19.34
CA VAL A 406 -13.79 -6.89 -18.96
C VAL A 406 -14.35 -6.35 -17.64
N LEU A 407 -13.50 -6.14 -16.63
CA LEU A 407 -13.92 -5.58 -15.34
C LEU A 407 -14.50 -4.17 -15.51
N GLU A 408 -13.87 -3.35 -16.34
CA GLU A 408 -14.32 -1.99 -16.65
C GLU A 408 -15.71 -1.98 -17.30
N ILE A 409 -15.93 -2.81 -18.33
CA ILE A 409 -17.25 -2.93 -19.00
C ILE A 409 -18.32 -3.37 -17.97
N ILE A 410 -18.00 -4.33 -17.10
CA ILE A 410 -18.94 -4.80 -16.06
C ILE A 410 -19.30 -3.65 -15.11
N ASP A 411 -18.31 -2.85 -14.70
CA ASP A 411 -18.52 -1.71 -13.81
C ASP A 411 -19.33 -0.60 -14.47
N ASP A 412 -19.08 -0.30 -15.75
CA ASP A 412 -19.89 0.64 -16.52
C ASP A 412 -21.36 0.20 -16.62
N LEU A 413 -21.58 -1.05 -17.01
CA LEU A 413 -22.93 -1.62 -17.05
C LEU A 413 -23.58 -1.58 -15.66
N ALA A 414 -22.84 -1.88 -14.60
CA ALA A 414 -23.36 -1.79 -13.24
C ALA A 414 -23.75 -0.34 -12.88
N ARG A 415 -22.93 0.65 -13.24
CA ARG A 415 -23.24 2.09 -13.06
C ARG A 415 -24.49 2.51 -13.83
N GLU A 416 -24.63 2.10 -15.09
CA GLU A 416 -25.81 2.42 -15.91
C GLU A 416 -27.09 1.77 -15.37
N ILE A 417 -27.04 0.48 -15.05
CA ILE A 417 -28.14 -0.25 -14.42
C ILE A 417 -28.52 0.42 -13.09
N ASN A 418 -27.54 0.89 -12.32
CA ASN A 418 -27.78 1.61 -11.08
C ASN A 418 -28.50 2.95 -11.31
N LYS A 419 -28.14 3.73 -12.32
CA LYS A 419 -28.83 4.98 -12.70
C LYS A 419 -30.32 4.74 -12.99
N ILE A 420 -30.67 3.62 -13.62
CA ILE A 420 -32.06 3.28 -13.99
C ILE A 420 -32.84 2.72 -12.79
N THR A 421 -32.22 1.84 -12.02
CA THR A 421 -32.89 1.15 -10.90
C THR A 421 -33.00 2.02 -9.65
N GLY A 422 -32.16 3.05 -9.52
CA GLY A 422 -32.01 3.84 -8.30
C GLY A 422 -31.47 2.99 -7.14
N GLY A 423 -30.67 1.95 -7.45
CA GLY A 423 -30.10 1.02 -6.48
C GLY A 423 -31.06 -0.05 -5.94
N LEU A 424 -32.33 -0.07 -6.37
CA LEU A 424 -33.33 -1.04 -5.89
C LEU A 424 -33.10 -2.47 -6.43
N THR A 425 -33.27 -3.48 -5.59
CA THR A 425 -33.04 -4.91 -5.90
C THR A 425 -34.34 -5.76 -5.86
N ASP A 426 -35.48 -5.17 -6.23
CA ASP A 426 -36.79 -5.85 -6.17
C ASP A 426 -36.96 -6.92 -7.26
N ARG A 427 -37.06 -8.19 -6.84
CA ARG A 427 -37.28 -9.38 -7.69
C ARG A 427 -38.63 -9.44 -8.41
N TYR A 428 -39.60 -8.60 -8.02
CA TYR A 428 -40.93 -8.59 -8.62
C TYR A 428 -41.15 -7.41 -9.56
N ARG A 429 -40.11 -6.60 -9.79
CA ARG A 429 -40.15 -5.44 -10.65
C ARG A 429 -39.50 -5.76 -12.01
N ASP A 430 -40.24 -5.44 -13.06
CA ASP A 430 -39.81 -5.52 -14.46
C ASP A 430 -39.16 -4.17 -14.82
N TYR A 431 -37.82 -4.13 -14.87
CA TYR A 431 -37.05 -2.90 -15.07
C TYR A 431 -36.94 -2.52 -16.55
N LYS A 432 -37.03 -3.51 -17.45
CA LYS A 432 -36.89 -3.36 -18.90
C LYS A 432 -35.58 -2.68 -19.25
N LEU A 433 -34.50 -3.20 -18.68
CA LEU A 433 -33.17 -2.63 -18.86
C LEU A 433 -32.80 -2.48 -20.35
N ASP A 434 -33.25 -3.42 -21.19
CA ASP A 434 -33.12 -3.39 -22.65
C ASP A 434 -33.71 -2.12 -23.32
N LEU A 435 -34.73 -1.50 -22.74
CA LEU A 435 -35.33 -0.27 -23.26
C LEU A 435 -34.52 0.99 -22.90
N TYR A 436 -33.75 0.93 -21.82
CA TYR A 436 -33.01 2.08 -21.29
C TYR A 436 -31.50 2.00 -21.55
N ILE A 437 -30.97 0.78 -21.73
CA ILE A 437 -29.61 0.45 -22.14
C ILE A 437 -29.69 -0.37 -23.44
N PRO A 438 -29.80 0.28 -24.61
CA PRO A 438 -30.08 -0.41 -25.86
C PRO A 438 -29.07 -1.48 -26.27
N ASN A 439 -27.81 -1.37 -25.82
CA ASN A 439 -26.72 -2.29 -26.16
C ASN A 439 -26.39 -3.31 -25.06
N LEU A 440 -27.15 -3.35 -23.96
CA LEU A 440 -26.82 -4.17 -22.78
C LEU A 440 -26.51 -5.63 -23.10
N VAL A 441 -27.31 -6.26 -23.96
CA VAL A 441 -27.09 -7.67 -24.35
C VAL A 441 -25.84 -7.83 -25.21
N ASP A 442 -25.56 -6.86 -26.08
CA ASP A 442 -24.37 -6.89 -26.94
C ASP A 442 -23.11 -6.70 -26.08
N ASP A 443 -23.15 -5.83 -25.07
CA ASP A 443 -22.03 -5.60 -24.14
C ASP A 443 -21.78 -6.84 -23.25
N LEU A 444 -22.84 -7.51 -22.77
CA LEU A 444 -22.71 -8.78 -22.04
C LEU A 444 -22.13 -9.91 -22.92
N GLN A 445 -22.47 -9.93 -24.21
CA GLN A 445 -21.90 -10.87 -25.17
C GLN A 445 -20.43 -10.59 -25.44
N LEU A 446 -20.05 -9.31 -25.53
CA LEU A 446 -18.66 -8.90 -25.66
C LEU A 446 -17.82 -9.37 -24.46
N ILE A 447 -18.34 -9.19 -23.25
CA ILE A 447 -17.70 -9.69 -22.03
C ILE A 447 -17.49 -11.22 -22.10
N ASP A 448 -18.53 -11.98 -22.47
CA ASP A 448 -18.44 -13.44 -22.58
C ASP A 448 -17.41 -13.90 -23.63
N GLU A 449 -17.33 -13.21 -24.77
CA GLU A 449 -16.34 -13.45 -25.83
C GLU A 449 -14.91 -13.15 -25.35
N GLN A 450 -14.68 -12.02 -24.67
CA GLN A 450 -13.37 -11.64 -24.15
C GLN A 450 -12.87 -12.62 -23.07
N ILE A 451 -13.77 -13.11 -22.21
CA ILE A 451 -13.44 -14.17 -21.24
C ILE A 451 -13.08 -15.48 -21.96
N GLU A 452 -13.80 -15.85 -23.02
CA GLU A 452 -13.48 -17.06 -23.81
C GLU A 452 -12.10 -16.96 -24.47
N LEU A 453 -11.79 -15.80 -25.08
CA LEU A 453 -10.49 -15.55 -25.70
C LEU A 453 -9.36 -15.62 -24.68
N SER A 454 -9.53 -14.97 -23.52
CA SER A 454 -8.57 -14.99 -22.42
C SER A 454 -8.33 -16.42 -21.91
N LYS A 455 -9.42 -17.19 -21.74
CA LYS A 455 -9.35 -18.60 -21.34
C LYS A 455 -8.58 -19.45 -22.34
N GLN A 456 -8.84 -19.30 -23.65
CA GLN A 456 -8.13 -20.07 -24.67
C GLN A 456 -6.64 -19.69 -24.75
N ALA A 457 -6.32 -18.40 -24.64
CA ALA A 457 -4.94 -17.94 -24.60
C ALA A 457 -4.17 -18.51 -23.40
N ILE A 458 -4.78 -18.53 -22.21
CA ILE A 458 -4.19 -19.18 -21.02
C ILE A 458 -3.91 -20.66 -21.29
N ILE A 459 -4.85 -21.38 -21.90
CA ILE A 459 -4.65 -22.82 -22.25
C ILE A 459 -3.46 -22.98 -23.21
N ASP A 460 -3.33 -22.09 -24.19
CA ASP A 460 -2.27 -22.16 -25.19
C ASP A 460 -0.88 -21.81 -24.59
N ILE A 461 -0.81 -20.86 -23.66
CA ILE A 461 0.43 -20.45 -22.98
C ILE A 461 0.97 -21.56 -22.08
N TYR A 462 0.10 -22.23 -21.32
CA TYR A 462 0.51 -23.20 -20.29
C TYR A 462 0.37 -24.67 -20.71
N ASP A 463 -0.26 -24.96 -21.85
CA ASP A 463 -0.56 -26.32 -22.34
C ASP A 463 -1.35 -27.18 -21.31
N ASP A 464 -2.25 -26.53 -20.55
CA ASP A 464 -3.14 -27.17 -19.56
C ASP A 464 -4.54 -26.55 -19.60
N ASN A 465 -5.58 -27.38 -19.52
CA ASN A 465 -6.98 -26.94 -19.55
C ASN A 465 -7.77 -27.30 -18.28
N ASP A 466 -7.15 -27.99 -17.32
CA ASP A 466 -7.80 -28.40 -16.07
C ASP A 466 -7.51 -27.42 -14.92
N MET A 467 -6.94 -26.24 -15.23
CA MET A 467 -6.44 -25.29 -14.23
C MET A 467 -7.53 -24.61 -13.39
N ALA A 468 -7.19 -24.20 -12.16
CA ALA A 468 -8.11 -23.49 -11.27
C ALA A 468 -8.69 -22.21 -11.89
N ILE A 469 -7.86 -21.38 -12.53
CA ILE A 469 -8.28 -20.14 -13.19
C ILE A 469 -9.27 -20.40 -14.34
N ILE A 470 -9.08 -21.49 -15.09
CA ILE A 470 -9.98 -21.88 -16.19
C ILE A 470 -11.36 -22.23 -15.64
N ASN A 471 -11.43 -23.00 -14.54
CA ASN A 471 -12.69 -23.35 -13.88
C ASN A 471 -13.43 -22.10 -13.33
N ASP A 472 -12.69 -21.12 -12.85
CA ASP A 472 -13.23 -19.84 -12.37
C ASP A 472 -13.83 -19.02 -13.53
N LEU A 473 -13.10 -18.87 -14.64
CA LEU A 473 -13.60 -18.18 -15.84
C LEU A 473 -14.84 -18.88 -16.42
N GLU A 474 -14.89 -20.22 -16.42
CA GLU A 474 -16.08 -20.98 -16.82
C GLU A 474 -17.30 -20.75 -15.90
N LEU A 475 -17.07 -20.50 -14.60
CA LEU A 475 -18.13 -20.12 -13.68
C LEU A 475 -18.67 -18.72 -13.99
N ALA A 476 -17.77 -17.76 -14.29
CA ALA A 476 -18.14 -16.41 -14.69
C ALA A 476 -18.98 -16.41 -15.98
N GLN A 477 -18.55 -17.13 -17.03
CA GLN A 477 -19.31 -17.30 -18.29
C GLN A 477 -20.69 -17.91 -18.04
N ARG A 478 -20.82 -18.83 -17.08
CA ARG A 478 -22.12 -19.42 -16.73
C ARG A 478 -23.09 -18.38 -16.15
N TYR A 479 -22.61 -17.48 -15.29
CA TYR A 479 -23.43 -16.39 -14.77
C TYR A 479 -23.76 -15.35 -15.86
N LEU A 480 -22.80 -15.03 -16.74
CA LEU A 480 -23.05 -14.17 -17.90
C LEU A 480 -24.14 -14.73 -18.80
N GLY A 481 -24.11 -16.03 -19.08
CA GLY A 481 -25.14 -16.70 -19.87
C GLY A 481 -26.56 -16.52 -19.29
N GLU A 482 -26.71 -16.55 -17.96
CA GLU A 482 -28.00 -16.27 -17.30
C GLU A 482 -28.46 -14.82 -17.58
N PHE A 483 -27.55 -13.83 -17.50
CA PHE A 483 -27.86 -12.42 -17.73
C PHE A 483 -28.03 -12.04 -19.21
N ILE A 484 -27.37 -12.74 -20.13
CA ILE A 484 -27.60 -12.59 -21.58
C ILE A 484 -29.00 -13.08 -21.96
N GLU A 485 -29.47 -14.17 -21.34
CA GLU A 485 -30.81 -14.70 -21.56
C GLU A 485 -31.91 -13.77 -21.02
N ASP A 486 -31.69 -13.18 -19.83
CA ASP A 486 -32.61 -12.24 -19.18
C ASP A 486 -31.87 -11.12 -18.41
N PRO A 487 -31.59 -9.97 -19.05
CA PRO A 487 -30.85 -8.88 -18.41
C PRO A 487 -31.56 -8.28 -17.19
N ASP A 488 -32.89 -8.40 -17.09
CA ASP A 488 -33.66 -7.92 -15.93
C ASP A 488 -33.39 -8.75 -14.65
N GLU A 489 -32.65 -9.87 -14.75
CA GLU A 489 -32.14 -10.61 -13.60
C GLU A 489 -30.90 -9.95 -12.94
N ILE A 490 -30.22 -9.00 -13.61
CA ILE A 490 -29.03 -8.36 -13.03
C ILE A 490 -29.36 -7.62 -11.71
N PRO A 491 -30.35 -6.71 -11.63
CA PRO A 491 -30.65 -5.98 -10.39
C PRO A 491 -30.96 -6.87 -9.16
N PRO A 492 -31.78 -7.93 -9.24
CA PRO A 492 -32.03 -8.82 -8.10
C PRO A 492 -30.87 -9.78 -7.76
N PHE A 493 -29.87 -9.92 -8.64
CA PHE A 493 -28.73 -10.81 -8.49
C PHE A 493 -27.38 -10.12 -8.69
N LYS A 494 -27.27 -8.84 -8.31
CA LYS A 494 -25.99 -8.08 -8.32
C LYS A 494 -24.83 -8.81 -7.63
N SER A 495 -25.13 -9.60 -6.60
CA SER A 495 -24.16 -10.45 -5.91
C SER A 495 -23.51 -11.54 -6.78
N ARG A 496 -23.99 -11.75 -8.01
CA ARG A 496 -23.41 -12.62 -9.04
C ARG A 496 -22.84 -11.84 -10.22
N PHE A 497 -23.22 -10.56 -10.37
CA PHE A 497 -22.76 -9.71 -11.47
C PHE A 497 -21.48 -8.96 -11.09
N ASN A 498 -21.60 -7.97 -10.20
CA ASN A 498 -20.48 -7.10 -9.83
C ASN A 498 -20.26 -6.96 -8.30
N GLU A 499 -21.12 -7.53 -7.45
CA GLU A 499 -20.97 -7.41 -5.99
C GLU A 499 -20.43 -8.70 -5.33
N GLY A 500 -19.26 -8.61 -4.70
CA GLY A 500 -18.67 -9.65 -3.84
C GLY A 500 -17.83 -10.70 -4.58
N ASP A 501 -17.03 -11.45 -3.83
CA ASP A 501 -15.95 -12.34 -4.32
C ASP A 501 -16.40 -13.51 -5.24
N GLN A 502 -17.70 -13.77 -5.33
CA GLN A 502 -18.27 -14.84 -6.16
C GLN A 502 -19.10 -14.30 -7.34
N SER A 503 -19.06 -12.98 -7.55
CA SER A 503 -19.61 -12.36 -8.75
C SER A 503 -18.69 -12.54 -9.96
N ILE A 504 -19.17 -12.29 -11.18
CA ILE A 504 -18.33 -12.30 -12.40
C ILE A 504 -17.12 -11.38 -12.19
N TYR A 505 -17.36 -10.14 -11.75
CA TYR A 505 -16.31 -9.18 -11.41
C TYR A 505 -15.34 -9.74 -10.35
N GLY A 506 -15.87 -10.21 -9.22
CA GLY A 506 -15.05 -10.73 -8.12
C GLY A 506 -14.21 -11.95 -8.48
N ILE A 507 -14.73 -12.84 -9.34
CA ILE A 507 -14.03 -14.03 -9.82
C ILE A 507 -12.86 -13.65 -10.74
N ILE A 508 -13.03 -12.67 -11.63
CA ILE A 508 -11.96 -12.20 -12.51
C ILE A 508 -10.92 -11.44 -11.69
N ASN A 509 -11.37 -10.47 -10.87
CA ASN A 509 -10.50 -9.62 -10.06
C ASN A 509 -9.62 -10.44 -9.09
N LYS A 510 -10.15 -11.49 -8.45
CA LYS A 510 -9.34 -12.34 -7.56
C LYS A 510 -8.21 -13.10 -8.28
N ASN A 511 -8.35 -13.32 -9.60
CA ASN A 511 -7.40 -14.11 -10.38
C ASN A 511 -6.29 -13.29 -11.03
N LEU A 512 -6.52 -12.00 -11.30
CA LEU A 512 -5.52 -11.10 -11.89
C LEU A 512 -4.16 -11.12 -11.19
N PRO A 513 -4.06 -11.09 -9.83
CA PRO A 513 -2.75 -11.13 -9.16
C PRO A 513 -1.94 -12.39 -9.43
N PHE A 514 -2.59 -13.54 -9.68
CA PHE A 514 -1.88 -14.80 -9.96
C PHE A 514 -1.26 -14.84 -11.35
N LEU A 515 -1.75 -14.01 -12.29
CA LEU A 515 -1.22 -13.92 -13.64
C LEU A 515 0.11 -13.16 -13.68
N VAL A 516 0.27 -12.15 -12.83
CA VAL A 516 1.46 -11.26 -12.82
C VAL A 516 2.51 -11.61 -11.76
N ASP A 517 2.16 -12.51 -10.83
CA ASP A 517 3.11 -13.07 -9.88
C ASP A 517 3.75 -14.33 -10.50
N ALA A 518 5.07 -14.36 -10.63
CA ALA A 518 5.84 -15.48 -11.17
C ALA A 518 6.83 -16.04 -10.12
N PRO A 519 6.36 -16.75 -9.08
CA PRO A 519 7.22 -17.26 -8.02
C PRO A 519 8.21 -18.32 -8.54
N LEU A 520 9.44 -18.34 -8.05
CA LEU A 520 10.43 -19.39 -8.37
C LEU A 520 11.37 -19.64 -7.20
N GLN A 521 11.58 -20.91 -6.85
CA GLN A 521 12.51 -21.31 -5.80
C GLN A 521 13.66 -22.11 -6.42
N LEU A 522 14.89 -21.69 -6.14
CA LEU A 522 16.13 -22.23 -6.72
C LEU A 522 17.01 -22.84 -5.63
N ASP A 523 17.72 -23.93 -5.94
CA ASP A 523 18.70 -24.59 -5.06
C ASP A 523 20.11 -24.56 -5.66
N THR A 524 20.26 -24.92 -6.93
CA THR A 524 21.60 -24.98 -7.56
C THR A 524 21.53 -24.65 -9.03
N ILE A 525 22.53 -23.91 -9.51
CA ILE A 525 22.75 -23.61 -10.93
C ILE A 525 24.02 -24.33 -11.38
N MET A 526 23.95 -25.03 -12.51
CA MET A 526 25.04 -25.83 -13.06
C MET A 526 25.31 -25.44 -14.51
N LEU A 527 26.53 -25.01 -14.80
CA LEU A 527 27.00 -24.76 -16.16
C LEU A 527 27.90 -25.93 -16.57
N HIS A 528 27.57 -26.62 -17.65
CA HIS A 528 28.21 -27.89 -17.99
C HIS A 528 28.25 -28.15 -19.51
N ASP A 529 28.99 -29.18 -19.90
CA ASP A 529 28.98 -29.70 -21.27
C ASP A 529 27.76 -30.59 -21.57
N GLN A 530 27.51 -30.89 -22.84
CA GLN A 530 26.44 -31.79 -23.26
C GLN A 530 26.60 -33.23 -22.71
N ALA A 531 27.82 -33.64 -22.33
CA ALA A 531 28.10 -35.00 -21.87
C ALA A 531 27.84 -35.23 -20.37
N TYR A 532 27.64 -34.16 -19.60
CA TYR A 532 27.43 -34.20 -18.17
C TYR A 532 26.07 -34.82 -17.80
N GLU A 533 26.10 -35.81 -16.90
CA GLU A 533 24.87 -36.40 -16.33
C GLU A 533 24.45 -35.62 -15.08
N LEU A 534 23.33 -34.89 -15.16
CA LEU A 534 22.78 -34.13 -14.03
C LEU A 534 22.50 -35.03 -12.81
N PRO A 535 22.78 -34.53 -11.59
CA PRO A 535 22.45 -35.23 -10.36
C PRO A 535 20.93 -35.37 -10.21
N LYS A 536 20.45 -36.38 -9.46
CA LYS A 536 19.01 -36.53 -9.21
C LYS A 536 18.50 -35.37 -8.35
N ALA A 537 17.46 -34.68 -8.83
CA ALA A 537 16.85 -33.57 -8.10
C ALA A 537 16.30 -33.96 -6.72
N ASN A 538 15.84 -35.20 -6.53
CA ASN A 538 15.25 -35.67 -5.28
C ASN A 538 16.06 -36.77 -4.60
N ALA A 539 16.20 -36.67 -3.29
CA ALA A 539 16.70 -37.75 -2.45
C ALA A 539 15.76 -38.99 -2.51
N SER A 540 16.30 -40.15 -2.18
CA SER A 540 15.47 -41.37 -2.09
C SER A 540 14.51 -41.31 -0.89
N VAL A 541 13.37 -42.00 -0.99
CA VAL A 541 12.37 -42.08 0.09
C VAL A 541 12.98 -42.57 1.41
N PHE A 542 13.95 -43.51 1.34
CA PHE A 542 14.63 -44.03 2.52
C PHE A 542 15.51 -42.99 3.20
N VAL A 543 16.20 -42.14 2.42
CA VAL A 543 17.02 -41.04 2.95
C VAL A 543 16.13 -40.00 3.62
N ARG A 544 15.04 -39.56 2.96
CA ARG A 544 14.06 -38.64 3.55
C ARG A 544 13.51 -39.16 4.87
N MET A 545 13.05 -40.42 4.91
CA MET A 545 12.51 -41.04 6.13
C MET A 545 13.54 -41.08 7.27
N TRP A 546 14.79 -41.46 6.96
CA TRP A 546 15.86 -41.53 7.97
C TRP A 546 16.19 -40.14 8.54
N GLU A 547 16.26 -39.13 7.69
CA GLU A 547 16.55 -37.75 8.08
C GLU A 547 15.39 -37.10 8.85
N SER A 548 14.13 -37.41 8.52
CA SER A 548 12.98 -37.01 9.33
C SER A 548 13.02 -37.62 10.74
N VAL A 549 13.42 -38.89 10.89
CA VAL A 549 13.59 -39.51 12.23
C VAL A 549 14.72 -38.83 12.99
N ARG A 550 15.85 -38.56 12.32
CA ARG A 550 17.01 -37.92 12.93
C ARG A 550 16.71 -36.51 13.44
N SER A 551 16.02 -35.70 12.65
CA SER A 551 15.58 -34.34 13.03
C SER A 551 14.52 -34.36 14.14
N PHE A 552 13.54 -35.28 14.08
CA PHE A 552 12.56 -35.45 15.15
C PHE A 552 13.21 -35.86 16.48
N VAL A 553 14.18 -36.78 16.47
CA VAL A 553 14.91 -37.15 17.68
C VAL A 553 15.72 -35.95 18.18
N TYR A 554 16.37 -35.21 17.28
CA TYR A 554 17.15 -34.03 17.66
C TYR A 554 16.27 -32.95 18.32
N SER A 555 15.04 -32.71 17.85
CA SER A 555 14.18 -31.66 18.43
C SER A 555 13.82 -31.86 19.91
N PHE A 556 13.93 -33.09 20.47
CA PHE A 556 13.78 -33.32 21.92
C PHE A 556 15.05 -33.01 22.73
N PHE A 557 16.20 -33.01 22.07
CA PHE A 557 17.51 -32.74 22.66
C PHE A 557 18.12 -31.45 22.15
N ASP A 558 17.33 -30.67 21.41
CA ASP A 558 17.74 -29.40 20.84
C ASP A 558 17.92 -28.42 22.01
N PRO A 559 19.13 -27.88 22.21
CA PRO A 559 19.40 -26.92 23.27
C PRO A 559 18.40 -25.75 23.26
N LYS A 560 17.95 -25.32 22.08
CA LYS A 560 17.02 -24.20 21.89
C LYS A 560 15.68 -24.35 22.60
N TYR A 561 15.23 -25.59 22.82
CA TYR A 561 13.96 -25.90 23.46
C TYR A 561 14.13 -26.45 24.89
N ASN A 562 15.38 -26.76 25.29
CA ASN A 562 15.71 -27.23 26.63
C ASN A 562 16.28 -26.11 27.53
N ASP A 563 16.71 -24.98 26.97
CA ASP A 563 17.13 -23.77 27.71
C ASP A 563 15.90 -22.97 28.21
N ILE A 564 14.95 -23.65 28.86
CA ILE A 564 13.92 -23.03 29.70
C ILE A 564 14.47 -22.78 31.12
N ASP A 565 15.63 -23.34 31.45
CA ASP A 565 16.20 -23.28 32.81
C ASP A 565 17.48 -22.42 32.83
N GLU A 566 17.37 -21.27 33.52
CA GLU A 566 18.37 -20.22 33.80
C GLU A 566 18.61 -19.17 32.69
N ILE A 567 17.61 -18.31 32.46
CA ILE A 567 17.91 -16.91 32.12
C ILE A 567 18.78 -16.38 33.26
N ASP A 568 20.00 -15.94 32.95
CA ASP A 568 20.90 -15.32 33.92
C ASP A 568 20.14 -14.20 34.65
N ASP A 569 20.20 -14.17 35.99
CA ASP A 569 19.48 -13.21 36.85
C ASP A 569 19.72 -11.75 36.41
N ASP A 570 20.77 -11.48 35.63
CA ASP A 570 21.18 -10.18 35.13
C ASP A 570 20.55 -9.74 33.78
N THR A 571 19.92 -10.66 33.03
CA THR A 571 19.33 -10.41 31.68
C THR A 571 17.95 -9.76 31.79
N VAL A 572 17.69 -8.68 31.07
CA VAL A 572 16.39 -8.00 31.05
C VAL A 572 15.39 -8.82 30.22
N GLU A 573 14.23 -9.13 30.80
CA GLU A 573 13.14 -9.84 30.10
C GLU A 573 12.01 -8.86 29.72
N ILE A 574 11.71 -8.76 28.43
CA ILE A 574 10.64 -7.89 27.92
C ILE A 574 9.63 -8.71 27.13
N TRP A 575 8.35 -8.53 27.45
CA TRP A 575 7.25 -9.16 26.72
C TRP A 575 6.70 -8.20 25.66
N VAL A 576 6.70 -8.62 24.40
CA VAL A 576 6.32 -7.76 23.26
C VAL A 576 5.08 -8.32 22.57
N ARG A 577 4.05 -7.50 22.41
CA ARG A 577 2.84 -7.83 21.64
C ARG A 577 3.03 -7.52 20.16
N GLN A 578 3.92 -8.27 19.52
CA GLN A 578 4.17 -8.17 18.09
C GLN A 578 4.30 -9.54 17.43
N SER A 579 4.33 -9.56 16.10
CA SER A 579 4.64 -10.78 15.35
C SER A 579 6.05 -11.29 15.68
N ARG A 580 6.28 -12.59 15.51
CA ARG A 580 7.62 -13.17 15.71
C ARG A 580 8.66 -12.56 14.78
N LEU A 581 8.26 -12.15 13.58
CA LEU A 581 9.14 -11.53 12.59
C LEU A 581 9.63 -10.19 13.11
N TYR A 582 8.73 -9.33 13.58
CA TYR A 582 9.10 -8.02 14.18
C TYR A 582 10.04 -8.22 15.37
N ILE A 583 9.71 -9.15 16.28
CA ILE A 583 10.54 -9.43 17.45
C ILE A 583 11.93 -9.96 17.06
N GLN A 584 12.05 -10.69 15.96
CA GLN A 584 13.35 -11.16 15.46
C GLN A 584 14.20 -10.00 14.93
N VAL A 585 13.60 -9.06 14.20
CA VAL A 585 14.29 -7.83 13.74
C VAL A 585 14.73 -7.00 14.95
N MET A 586 13.83 -6.76 15.91
CA MET A 586 14.16 -6.06 17.16
C MET A 586 15.30 -6.76 17.92
N GLN A 587 15.23 -8.09 18.10
CA GLN A 587 16.25 -8.85 18.82
C GLN A 587 17.60 -8.83 18.11
N ARG A 588 17.61 -8.79 16.77
CA ARG A 588 18.84 -8.64 15.98
C ARG A 588 19.50 -7.28 16.25
N MET A 589 18.76 -6.18 16.13
CA MET A 589 19.28 -4.84 16.44
C MET A 589 19.77 -4.73 17.90
N ILE A 590 19.08 -5.39 18.82
CA ILE A 590 19.51 -5.48 20.23
C ILE A 590 20.84 -6.21 20.37
N ASP A 591 21.00 -7.33 19.67
CA ASP A 591 22.19 -8.18 19.79
C ASP A 591 23.40 -7.52 19.08
N ASP A 592 23.17 -6.91 17.91
CA ASP A 592 24.20 -6.30 17.05
C ASP A 592 24.65 -4.91 17.57
N ASP A 593 23.73 -4.08 18.08
CA ASP A 593 24.07 -2.70 18.50
C ASP A 593 24.01 -2.55 20.02
N PHE A 594 22.83 -2.67 20.61
CA PHE A 594 22.60 -2.29 22.02
C PHE A 594 23.44 -3.12 23.00
N THR A 595 23.46 -4.44 22.82
CA THR A 595 24.16 -5.35 23.72
C THR A 595 25.66 -5.24 23.54
N GLU A 596 26.15 -5.03 22.32
CA GLU A 596 27.57 -4.81 22.04
C GLU A 596 28.07 -3.52 22.71
N ASP A 597 27.32 -2.42 22.59
CA ASP A 597 27.70 -1.11 23.10
C ASP A 597 27.51 -0.96 24.63
N SER A 598 26.38 -1.42 25.16
CA SER A 598 26.02 -1.23 26.57
C SER A 598 26.49 -2.36 27.48
N GLY A 599 26.67 -3.57 26.94
CA GLY A 599 26.86 -4.80 27.70
C GLY A 599 25.61 -5.30 28.43
N ILE A 600 24.45 -4.66 28.26
CA ILE A 600 23.17 -5.06 28.85
C ILE A 600 22.52 -6.10 27.91
N LYS A 601 22.23 -7.29 28.45
CA LYS A 601 21.51 -8.32 27.70
C LYS A 601 20.02 -8.12 27.81
N VAL A 602 19.33 -8.09 26.68
CA VAL A 602 17.87 -8.01 26.60
C VAL A 602 17.33 -9.22 25.84
N GLN A 603 16.29 -9.85 26.40
CA GLN A 603 15.57 -10.94 25.78
C GLN A 603 14.13 -10.52 25.53
N LEU A 604 13.72 -10.52 24.26
CA LEU A 604 12.35 -10.30 23.86
C LEU A 604 11.57 -11.62 23.81
N SER A 605 10.36 -11.61 24.37
CA SER A 605 9.44 -12.74 24.39
C SER A 605 8.08 -12.34 23.81
N VAL A 606 7.51 -13.19 22.96
CA VAL A 606 6.20 -12.91 22.33
C VAL A 606 5.08 -12.97 23.37
N MET A 607 4.29 -11.91 23.44
CA MET A 607 3.07 -11.83 24.26
C MET A 607 1.84 -11.57 23.39
N PRO A 608 1.12 -12.62 22.94
CA PRO A 608 -0.04 -12.45 22.08
C PRO A 608 -1.27 -11.83 22.79
N ASP A 609 -1.33 -11.92 24.12
CA ASP A 609 -2.50 -11.51 24.92
C ASP A 609 -2.05 -10.82 26.21
N GLU A 610 -2.48 -9.57 26.37
CA GLU A 610 -2.19 -8.70 27.52
C GLU A 610 -2.80 -9.22 28.82
N GLN A 611 -3.84 -10.06 28.77
CA GLN A 611 -4.41 -10.68 29.98
C GLN A 611 -3.38 -11.53 30.74
N LYS A 612 -2.33 -12.01 30.05
CA LYS A 612 -1.22 -12.71 30.69
C LYS A 612 -0.48 -11.85 31.69
N ILE A 613 -0.38 -10.54 31.47
CA ILE A 613 0.26 -9.61 32.43
C ILE A 613 -0.53 -9.59 33.74
N VAL A 614 -1.87 -9.51 33.66
CA VAL A 614 -2.73 -9.50 34.86
C VAL A 614 -2.57 -10.79 35.68
N LEU A 615 -2.49 -11.94 34.99
CA LEU A 615 -2.26 -13.24 35.64
C LEU A 615 -0.85 -13.35 36.22
N ALA A 616 0.16 -12.88 35.50
CA ALA A 616 1.56 -12.87 35.93
C ALA A 616 1.76 -11.98 37.17
N ASN A 617 1.13 -10.81 37.20
CA ASN A 617 1.13 -9.91 38.35
C ASN A 617 0.51 -10.58 39.58
N ALA A 618 -0.62 -11.27 39.42
CA ALA A 618 -1.23 -12.03 40.52
C ALA A 618 -0.34 -13.19 41.02
N ALA A 619 0.59 -13.65 40.19
CA ALA A 619 1.56 -14.70 40.53
C ALA A 619 2.93 -14.18 40.99
N ASN A 620 3.17 -12.85 40.96
CA ASN A 620 4.48 -12.20 41.12
C ASN A 620 5.54 -12.77 40.15
N THR A 621 5.15 -12.93 38.88
CA THR A 621 6.01 -13.43 37.79
C THR A 621 5.91 -12.55 36.55
N THR A 622 5.70 -11.25 36.71
CA THR A 622 5.74 -10.29 35.59
C THR A 622 7.15 -10.22 34.99
N PRO A 623 7.28 -9.94 33.69
CA PRO A 623 8.57 -9.59 33.10
C PRO A 623 9.09 -8.27 33.68
N ASP A 624 10.31 -7.87 33.29
CA ASP A 624 10.84 -6.57 33.69
C ASP A 624 10.07 -5.41 33.02
N ALA A 625 9.62 -5.62 31.78
CA ALA A 625 8.85 -4.65 31.00
C ALA A 625 7.88 -5.31 30.00
N ALA A 626 6.95 -4.53 29.46
CA ALA A 626 6.08 -4.96 28.37
C ALA A 626 5.94 -3.87 27.29
N MET A 627 5.88 -4.29 26.02
CA MET A 627 5.79 -3.43 24.83
C MET A 627 4.63 -3.88 23.92
N GLY A 628 4.17 -3.01 23.04
CA GLY A 628 3.03 -3.25 22.15
C GLY A 628 1.67 -3.22 22.86
N LEU A 629 1.56 -2.57 24.03
CA LEU A 629 0.31 -2.54 24.79
C LEU A 629 -0.71 -1.59 24.17
N SER A 630 -1.99 -1.97 24.25
CA SER A 630 -3.10 -1.11 23.86
C SER A 630 -3.22 0.11 24.78
N VAL A 631 -3.63 1.24 24.20
CA VAL A 631 -3.66 2.58 24.83
C VAL A 631 -4.34 2.65 26.20
N THR A 632 -5.26 1.73 26.51
CA THR A 632 -5.98 1.70 27.80
C THR A 632 -5.22 1.02 28.93
N ARG A 633 -4.29 0.10 28.62
CA ARG A 633 -3.61 -0.74 29.62
C ARG A 633 -2.73 0.03 30.59
N PRO A 634 -1.92 1.01 30.18
CA PRO A 634 -1.05 1.70 31.12
C PRO A 634 -1.81 2.39 32.25
N PHE A 635 -2.93 3.06 31.95
CA PHE A 635 -3.79 3.66 32.97
C PHE A 635 -4.35 2.61 33.95
N GLU A 636 -4.81 1.46 33.42
CA GLU A 636 -5.29 0.34 34.25
C GLU A 636 -4.19 -0.23 35.17
N PHE A 637 -2.94 -0.26 34.71
CA PHE A 637 -1.81 -0.72 35.51
C PHE A 637 -1.37 0.34 36.53
N ALA A 638 -1.35 1.62 36.15
CA ALA A 638 -0.97 2.73 37.02
C ALA A 638 -1.90 2.88 38.22
N ILE A 639 -3.22 2.84 38.01
CA ILE A 639 -4.21 2.92 39.10
C ILE A 639 -4.13 1.72 40.07
N ARG A 640 -3.46 0.64 39.68
CA ARG A 640 -3.21 -0.57 40.48
C ARG A 640 -1.79 -0.62 41.06
N ASP A 641 -1.00 0.43 40.89
CA ASP A 641 0.38 0.54 41.36
C ASP A 641 1.32 -0.54 40.78
N MET A 642 1.07 -0.96 39.54
CA MET A 642 1.80 -2.07 38.89
C MET A 642 3.03 -1.59 38.08
N VAL A 643 3.05 -0.34 37.66
CA VAL A 643 4.01 0.19 36.69
C VAL A 643 4.74 1.43 37.23
N VAL A 644 5.96 1.62 36.75
CA VAL A 644 6.87 2.70 37.16
C VAL A 644 6.39 4.03 36.59
N ASP A 645 6.49 5.09 37.41
CA ASP A 645 6.38 6.47 36.92
C ASP A 645 7.68 6.87 36.20
N LEU A 646 7.61 6.89 34.87
CA LEU A 646 8.74 7.18 33.98
C LEU A 646 9.26 8.61 34.16
N LYS A 647 8.41 9.54 34.59
CA LYS A 647 8.80 10.94 34.86
C LYS A 647 9.87 11.06 35.95
N THR A 648 9.98 10.04 36.81
CA THR A 648 10.98 9.99 37.89
C THR A 648 12.36 9.49 37.43
N LEU A 649 12.46 8.96 36.21
CA LEU A 649 13.68 8.39 35.66
C LEU A 649 14.54 9.48 35.00
N ASP A 650 15.86 9.35 35.15
CA ASP A 650 16.83 10.33 34.64
C ASP A 650 16.79 10.39 33.09
N GLY A 651 16.73 11.60 32.53
CA GLY A 651 16.64 11.82 31.08
C GLY A 651 15.24 11.63 30.47
N PHE A 652 14.17 11.48 31.26
CA PHE A 652 12.79 11.35 30.74
C PHE A 652 12.40 12.46 29.74
N TYR A 653 12.66 13.72 30.08
CA TYR A 653 12.29 14.85 29.22
C TYR A 653 13.12 14.89 27.91
N ASP A 654 14.38 14.44 27.95
CA ASP A 654 15.21 14.38 26.75
C ASP A 654 14.63 13.36 25.76
N VAL A 655 14.33 12.15 26.24
CA VAL A 655 13.76 11.06 25.42
C VAL A 655 12.40 11.44 24.84
N THR A 656 11.55 12.10 25.63
CA THR A 656 10.17 12.40 25.23
C THR A 656 10.02 13.69 24.43
N SER A 657 11.10 14.48 24.28
CA SER A 657 11.07 15.76 23.54
C SER A 657 10.81 15.62 22.05
N GLU A 658 11.08 14.44 21.48
CA GLU A 658 10.90 14.10 20.05
C GLU A 658 9.50 13.52 19.76
N PHE A 659 8.63 13.42 20.77
CA PHE A 659 7.29 12.87 20.65
C PHE A 659 6.25 13.98 20.67
N ASN A 660 5.08 13.72 20.08
CA ASN A 660 3.93 14.59 20.30
C ASN A 660 3.47 14.46 21.78
N LYS A 661 3.60 15.52 22.56
CA LYS A 661 3.21 15.53 23.99
C LYS A 661 1.77 15.09 24.24
N ASN A 662 0.84 15.38 23.33
CA ASN A 662 -0.57 15.01 23.45
C ASN A 662 -0.79 13.49 23.34
N SER A 663 0.16 12.74 22.77
CA SER A 663 0.10 11.27 22.74
C SER A 663 0.26 10.64 24.14
N PHE A 664 0.80 11.37 25.12
CA PHE A 664 1.01 10.88 26.49
C PHE A 664 -0.19 11.05 27.42
N ILE A 665 -1.17 11.89 27.07
CA ILE A 665 -2.37 12.15 27.87
C ILE A 665 -3.07 10.86 28.37
N PRO A 666 -3.23 9.77 27.58
CA PRO A 666 -3.86 8.54 28.06
C PRO A 666 -3.03 7.77 29.08
N PHE A 667 -1.74 8.09 29.22
CA PHE A 667 -0.75 7.41 30.06
C PHE A 667 -0.44 8.17 31.36
N ILE A 668 -1.09 9.32 31.56
CA ILE A 668 -0.97 10.12 32.78
C ILE A 668 -2.00 9.66 33.81
N TYR A 669 -1.53 9.53 35.05
CA TYR A 669 -2.37 9.29 36.21
C TYR A 669 -1.80 10.08 37.40
N GLU A 670 -2.63 10.91 38.04
CA GLU A 670 -2.18 11.86 39.06
C GLU A 670 -1.00 12.73 38.58
N ASP A 671 0.17 12.66 39.21
CA ASP A 671 1.35 13.47 38.92
C ASP A 671 2.41 12.77 38.04
N GLY A 672 2.17 11.50 37.69
CA GLY A 672 3.11 10.64 36.98
C GLY A 672 2.75 10.32 35.52
N VAL A 673 3.74 9.80 34.79
CA VAL A 673 3.62 9.33 33.40
C VAL A 673 4.05 7.86 33.36
N TYR A 674 3.14 6.96 32.99
CA TYR A 674 3.33 5.52 33.22
C TYR A 674 3.60 4.69 31.95
N SER A 675 3.75 5.35 30.81
CA SER A 675 4.04 4.68 29.54
C SER A 675 4.73 5.63 28.57
N ILE A 676 5.50 5.05 27.65
CA ILE A 676 6.01 5.73 26.46
C ILE A 676 5.25 5.20 25.23
N PRO A 677 4.67 6.07 24.38
CA PRO A 677 4.09 5.67 23.10
C PRO A 677 5.15 4.95 22.24
N GLU A 678 4.75 3.89 21.55
CA GLU A 678 5.61 3.12 20.63
C GLU A 678 5.20 3.38 19.19
N THR A 679 3.90 3.26 18.90
CA THR A 679 3.33 3.61 17.60
C THR A 679 2.27 4.68 17.76
N MET A 680 2.05 5.42 16.68
CA MET A 680 1.00 6.42 16.56
C MET A 680 0.39 6.26 15.17
N ASP A 681 -0.90 5.92 15.09
CA ASP A 681 -1.60 5.78 13.79
C ASP A 681 -1.79 7.16 13.14
N VAL A 682 -2.63 7.28 12.12
CA VAL A 682 -3.09 8.56 11.56
C VAL A 682 -4.47 8.38 10.96
N LYS A 683 -5.28 9.45 10.91
CA LYS A 683 -6.44 9.49 10.02
C LYS A 683 -6.22 10.50 8.92
N LEU A 684 -6.46 10.11 7.68
CA LEU A 684 -6.36 11.01 6.52
C LEU A 684 -7.66 10.97 5.72
N LEU A 685 -7.92 12.03 4.96
CA LEU A 685 -8.92 12.04 3.91
C LEU A 685 -8.32 11.42 2.66
N PHE A 686 -8.87 10.28 2.24
CA PHE A 686 -8.56 9.63 0.98
C PHE A 686 -9.57 10.10 -0.05
N TYR A 687 -9.11 10.43 -1.26
CA TYR A 687 -9.99 10.83 -2.36
C TYR A 687 -9.46 10.33 -3.70
N ARG A 688 -10.40 10.00 -4.61
CA ARG A 688 -10.14 9.61 -6.00
C ARG A 688 -10.01 10.84 -6.88
N THR A 689 -8.80 11.14 -7.36
CA THR A 689 -8.50 12.36 -8.14
C THR A 689 -9.33 12.40 -9.42
N ASP A 690 -9.39 11.28 -10.13
CA ASP A 690 -10.20 11.07 -11.34
C ASP A 690 -11.70 11.33 -11.12
N VAL A 691 -12.26 10.85 -10.00
CA VAL A 691 -13.68 11.05 -9.68
C VAL A 691 -13.96 12.51 -9.32
N LEU A 692 -13.06 13.17 -8.59
CA LEU A 692 -13.23 14.57 -8.19
C LEU A 692 -13.12 15.49 -9.42
N GLU A 693 -12.18 15.22 -10.33
CA GLU A 693 -12.05 15.91 -11.61
C GLU A 693 -13.32 15.74 -12.46
N PHE A 694 -13.85 14.51 -12.56
CA PHE A 694 -15.13 14.25 -13.23
C PHE A 694 -16.29 15.09 -12.64
N LEU A 695 -16.36 15.18 -11.32
CA LEU A 695 -17.39 15.98 -10.64
C LEU A 695 -17.14 17.49 -10.78
N GLY A 696 -15.96 17.91 -11.21
CA GLY A 696 -15.52 19.30 -11.28
C GLY A 696 -15.43 19.95 -9.90
N VAL A 697 -14.94 19.21 -8.91
CA VAL A 697 -14.86 19.64 -7.50
C VAL A 697 -13.45 19.42 -6.95
N GLU A 698 -13.02 20.31 -6.08
CA GLU A 698 -11.78 20.17 -5.33
C GLU A 698 -11.98 19.27 -4.09
N PRO A 699 -10.90 18.66 -3.55
CA PRO A 699 -10.95 17.94 -2.29
C PRO A 699 -11.40 18.86 -1.13
N PRO A 700 -12.36 18.45 -0.28
CA PRO A 700 -12.91 19.28 0.78
C PRO A 700 -11.93 19.45 1.97
N GLN A 701 -11.69 20.69 2.37
CA GLN A 701 -10.91 21.08 3.54
C GLN A 701 -11.75 21.10 4.83
N THR A 702 -13.06 21.37 4.72
CA THR A 702 -13.96 21.52 5.87
C THR A 702 -15.14 20.56 5.86
N TRP A 703 -15.73 20.31 7.04
CA TRP A 703 -16.97 19.54 7.15
C TRP A 703 -18.17 20.18 6.42
N GLU A 704 -18.19 21.52 6.28
CA GLU A 704 -19.22 22.22 5.50
C GLU A 704 -19.10 21.91 4.00
N GLU A 705 -17.88 21.85 3.48
CA GLU A 705 -17.61 21.44 2.10
C GLU A 705 -17.98 19.97 1.87
N VAL A 706 -17.68 19.08 2.82
CA VAL A 706 -18.14 17.67 2.77
C VAL A 706 -19.66 17.60 2.66
N VAL A 707 -20.39 18.29 3.53
CA VAL A 707 -21.86 18.33 3.50
C VAL A 707 -22.39 18.88 2.18
N SER A 708 -21.70 19.85 1.59
CA SER A 708 -22.06 20.46 0.30
C SER A 708 -21.77 19.53 -0.89
N LEU A 709 -20.76 18.67 -0.77
CA LEU A 709 -20.34 17.71 -1.80
C LEU A 709 -21.28 16.49 -1.85
N ILE A 710 -21.80 16.04 -0.71
CA ILE A 710 -22.66 14.83 -0.62
C ILE A 710 -23.82 14.83 -1.64
N PRO A 711 -24.62 15.90 -1.82
CA PRO A 711 -25.70 15.93 -2.81
C PRO A 711 -25.22 15.86 -4.27
N VAL A 712 -23.99 16.29 -4.56
CA VAL A 712 -23.39 16.17 -5.89
C VAL A 712 -23.03 14.70 -6.15
N MET A 713 -22.32 14.07 -5.20
CA MET A 713 -21.94 12.67 -5.22
C MET A 713 -23.15 11.72 -5.33
N GLN A 714 -24.21 11.98 -4.56
CA GLN A 714 -25.40 11.13 -4.53
C GLN A 714 -26.14 11.05 -5.88
N LYS A 715 -25.99 12.04 -6.78
CA LYS A 715 -26.54 11.96 -8.15
C LYS A 715 -25.92 10.82 -8.96
N TYR A 716 -24.70 10.43 -8.60
CA TYR A 716 -23.92 9.39 -9.25
C TYR A 716 -23.80 8.14 -8.38
N ASN A 717 -24.58 8.05 -7.29
CA ASN A 717 -24.54 6.94 -6.33
C ASN A 717 -23.16 6.78 -5.65
N TYR A 718 -22.42 7.88 -5.50
CA TYR A 718 -21.22 7.94 -4.71
C TYR A 718 -21.53 8.33 -3.27
N TYR A 719 -20.73 7.82 -2.33
CA TYR A 719 -20.92 8.03 -0.90
C TYR A 719 -19.64 8.52 -0.23
N PHE A 720 -19.78 9.45 0.71
CA PHE A 720 -18.69 9.82 1.62
C PHE A 720 -18.58 8.76 2.73
N TYR A 721 -17.36 8.33 3.06
CA TYR A 721 -17.12 7.45 4.20
C TYR A 721 -16.54 8.19 5.40
N THR A 722 -17.04 7.87 6.59
CA THR A 722 -16.44 8.24 7.88
C THR A 722 -16.37 7.00 8.77
N PRO A 723 -15.34 6.85 9.63
CA PRO A 723 -15.22 5.73 10.58
C PRO A 723 -16.46 5.47 11.44
N LEU A 724 -17.27 6.50 11.72
CA LEU A 724 -18.56 6.33 12.41
C LEU A 724 -19.52 5.38 11.68
N GLY A 725 -19.43 5.30 10.35
CA GLY A 725 -20.19 4.38 9.50
C GLY A 725 -19.52 3.01 9.29
N GLY A 726 -18.45 2.68 10.03
CA GLY A 726 -17.80 1.37 9.93
C GLY A 726 -18.65 0.19 10.45
N ASP A 727 -18.22 -1.04 10.16
CA ASP A 727 -18.91 -2.30 10.50
C ASP A 727 -19.11 -2.53 12.01
N LEU A 728 -18.24 -1.94 12.84
CA LEU A 728 -18.34 -2.09 14.29
C LEU A 728 -19.51 -1.26 14.84
N ALA A 729 -20.44 -1.92 15.52
CA ALA A 729 -21.55 -1.24 16.18
C ALA A 729 -21.10 -0.35 17.36
N PHE A 730 -19.96 -0.68 17.97
CA PHE A 730 -19.37 0.09 19.05
C PHE A 730 -18.53 1.24 18.49
N LYS A 731 -18.86 2.48 18.87
CA LYS A 731 -18.14 3.70 18.48
C LYS A 731 -17.24 4.13 19.65
N THR A 732 -15.95 3.97 19.49
CA THR A 732 -14.93 4.33 20.46
C THR A 732 -14.76 5.86 20.54
N PHE A 733 -13.96 6.31 21.50
CA PHE A 733 -13.47 7.68 21.54
C PHE A 733 -12.65 8.01 20.30
N GLY A 734 -11.97 7.02 19.70
CA GLY A 734 -11.27 7.17 18.43
C GLY A 734 -12.16 7.74 17.33
N GLU A 735 -13.42 7.32 17.21
CA GLU A 735 -14.32 7.83 16.16
C GLU A 735 -15.14 9.06 16.60
N THR A 736 -15.43 9.21 17.90
CA THR A 736 -16.37 10.24 18.38
C THR A 736 -15.70 11.53 18.83
N THR A 737 -14.50 11.47 19.41
CA THR A 737 -13.83 12.67 19.94
C THR A 737 -13.27 13.63 18.90
N PRO A 738 -12.90 13.23 17.66
CA PRO A 738 -12.57 14.20 16.61
C PRO A 738 -13.67 15.26 16.46
N PHE A 739 -14.94 14.83 16.33
CA PHE A 739 -16.08 15.74 16.21
C PHE A 739 -16.24 16.61 17.46
N ILE A 740 -16.15 16.02 18.65
CA ILE A 740 -16.31 16.74 19.92
C ILE A 740 -15.27 17.85 20.04
N TYR A 741 -13.99 17.55 19.80
CA TYR A 741 -12.92 18.52 19.94
C TYR A 741 -12.93 19.57 18.82
N GLN A 742 -13.25 19.20 17.58
CA GLN A 742 -13.40 20.17 16.48
C GLN A 742 -14.55 21.16 16.70
N HIS A 743 -15.60 20.79 17.45
CA HIS A 743 -16.65 21.73 17.88
C HIS A 743 -16.31 22.46 19.20
N GLN A 744 -15.05 22.48 19.63
CA GLN A 744 -14.60 23.07 20.90
C GLN A 744 -15.34 22.49 22.13
N GLY A 745 -15.80 21.24 22.03
CA GLY A 745 -16.43 20.49 23.10
C GLY A 745 -15.42 19.73 23.96
N VAL A 746 -15.83 19.34 25.16
CA VAL A 746 -15.06 18.49 26.07
C VAL A 746 -15.95 17.39 26.66
N ILE A 747 -15.35 16.28 27.08
CA ILE A 747 -16.10 15.13 27.64
C ILE A 747 -16.45 15.36 29.11
N TYR A 748 -15.51 15.92 29.87
CA TYR A 748 -15.58 16.06 31.31
C TYR A 748 -15.52 17.52 31.74
N ASN A 749 -16.04 17.82 32.93
CA ASN A 749 -15.76 19.09 33.60
C ASN A 749 -14.32 19.14 34.14
N ASP A 750 -13.86 20.31 34.56
CA ASP A 750 -12.49 20.57 35.06
C ASP A 750 -12.01 19.61 36.17
N THR A 751 -12.94 19.06 36.96
CA THR A 751 -12.64 18.15 38.09
C THR A 751 -12.79 16.66 37.75
N GLY A 752 -13.19 16.32 36.52
CA GLY A 752 -13.34 14.95 36.03
C GLY A 752 -14.41 14.11 36.73
N ASP A 753 -15.28 14.75 37.49
CA ASP A 753 -16.32 14.07 38.27
C ASP A 753 -17.72 14.16 37.65
N LYS A 754 -17.85 14.87 36.52
CA LYS A 754 -19.07 14.97 35.73
C LYS A 754 -18.76 14.92 34.23
N VAL A 755 -19.56 14.17 33.49
CA VAL A 755 -19.65 14.22 32.02
C VAL A 755 -20.49 15.42 31.59
N VAL A 756 -20.05 16.14 30.56
CA VAL A 756 -20.67 17.37 30.01
C VAL A 756 -20.94 17.29 28.50
N LEU A 757 -21.12 16.08 27.97
CA LEU A 757 -21.42 15.82 26.55
C LEU A 757 -22.78 16.39 26.09
N ASP A 758 -23.66 16.76 27.04
CA ASP A 758 -24.96 17.39 26.80
C ASP A 758 -24.88 18.95 26.75
N GLU A 759 -23.68 19.52 26.86
CA GLU A 759 -23.43 20.96 26.99
C GLU A 759 -22.63 21.54 25.81
N ALA A 760 -22.95 22.77 25.40
CA ALA A 760 -22.21 23.60 24.43
C ALA A 760 -21.72 22.83 23.17
N GLY A 761 -20.46 23.01 22.79
CA GLY A 761 -19.86 22.41 21.59
C GLY A 761 -19.88 20.87 21.58
N ALA A 762 -19.90 20.21 22.74
CA ALA A 762 -19.99 18.76 22.79
C ALA A 762 -21.37 18.25 22.34
N TYR A 763 -22.43 19.01 22.64
CA TYR A 763 -23.75 18.72 22.07
C TYR A 763 -23.79 19.00 20.58
N ASP A 764 -23.22 20.13 20.13
CA ASP A 764 -23.24 20.51 18.71
C ASP A 764 -22.51 19.44 17.87
N ALA A 765 -21.39 18.90 18.37
CA ALA A 765 -20.72 17.74 17.80
C ALA A 765 -21.59 16.49 17.76
N PHE A 766 -22.29 16.17 18.87
CA PHE A 766 -23.17 15.00 18.94
C PHE A 766 -24.32 15.11 17.94
N GLU A 767 -24.92 16.29 17.80
CA GLU A 767 -25.95 16.57 16.79
C GLU A 767 -25.36 16.38 15.38
N PHE A 768 -24.26 17.06 15.06
CA PHE A 768 -23.62 16.98 13.75
C PHE A 768 -23.24 15.55 13.35
N MET A 769 -22.57 14.80 14.23
CA MET A 769 -22.13 13.44 13.93
C MET A 769 -23.29 12.46 13.73
N THR A 770 -24.47 12.75 14.28
CA THR A 770 -25.69 11.97 14.01
C THR A 770 -26.37 12.43 12.71
N ASP A 771 -26.40 13.74 12.44
CA ASP A 771 -27.00 14.34 11.25
C ASP A 771 -26.32 13.91 9.95
N LEU A 772 -25.01 13.61 9.97
CA LEU A 772 -24.31 12.96 8.84
C LEU A 772 -25.11 11.76 8.29
N PHE A 773 -25.71 10.97 9.17
CA PHE A 773 -26.43 9.76 8.81
C PHE A 773 -27.94 10.00 8.69
N SER A 774 -28.54 10.71 9.65
CA SER A 774 -30.00 10.91 9.67
C SER A 774 -30.51 11.98 8.72
N VAL A 775 -29.67 12.95 8.34
CA VAL A 775 -30.04 14.10 7.51
C VAL A 775 -29.31 14.07 6.18
N TYR A 776 -27.99 13.95 6.20
CA TYR A 776 -27.16 14.02 4.99
C TYR A 776 -27.05 12.67 4.25
N ASN A 777 -27.59 11.60 4.82
CA ASN A 777 -27.70 10.29 4.19
C ASN A 777 -26.33 9.70 3.80
N VAL A 778 -25.33 9.91 4.67
CA VAL A 778 -24.12 9.08 4.71
C VAL A 778 -24.54 7.64 5.08
N PRO A 779 -23.99 6.60 4.43
CA PRO A 779 -24.34 5.21 4.76
C PRO A 779 -24.07 4.89 6.25
N ILE A 780 -25.08 4.35 6.94
CA ILE A 780 -24.98 3.95 8.36
C ILE A 780 -23.95 2.82 8.54
N THR A 781 -23.77 2.01 7.52
CA THR A 781 -22.78 0.94 7.50
C THR A 781 -22.17 0.85 6.11
N THR A 782 -20.86 1.07 6.05
CA THR A 782 -20.02 0.80 4.90
C THR A 782 -19.11 -0.35 5.27
N SER A 783 -19.41 -1.53 4.71
CA SER A 783 -18.56 -2.70 4.89
C SER A 783 -17.28 -2.53 4.09
N ASN A 784 -16.13 -2.63 4.78
CA ASN A 784 -14.80 -2.55 4.19
C ASN A 784 -14.59 -1.32 3.27
N PHE A 785 -14.23 -0.18 3.87
CA PHE A 785 -14.02 1.06 3.12
C PHE A 785 -12.96 0.93 2.02
N PHE A 786 -11.86 0.20 2.26
CA PHE A 786 -10.83 -0.05 1.25
C PHE A 786 -11.43 -0.59 -0.06
N GLN A 787 -12.28 -1.62 0.01
CA GLN A 787 -12.91 -2.19 -1.18
C GLN A 787 -13.91 -1.21 -1.83
N LYS A 788 -14.66 -0.46 -1.03
CA LYS A 788 -15.61 0.55 -1.56
C LYS A 788 -14.93 1.74 -2.21
N PHE A 789 -13.75 2.11 -1.73
CA PHE A 789 -12.90 3.11 -2.35
C PHE A 789 -12.30 2.58 -3.66
N ARG A 790 -11.78 1.34 -3.63
CA ARG A 790 -11.20 0.66 -4.78
C ARG A 790 -12.19 0.54 -5.95
N ASP A 791 -13.42 0.08 -5.68
CA ASP A 791 -14.50 -0.06 -6.68
C ASP A 791 -15.18 1.30 -7.00
N GLY A 792 -14.67 2.44 -6.51
CA GLY A 792 -15.19 3.78 -6.80
C GLY A 792 -16.57 4.12 -6.20
N ILE A 793 -17.18 3.24 -5.39
CA ILE A 793 -18.49 3.48 -4.74
C ILE A 793 -18.39 4.56 -3.65
N SER A 794 -17.29 4.54 -2.89
CA SER A 794 -16.97 5.55 -1.88
C SER A 794 -15.67 6.24 -2.26
N PRO A 795 -15.70 7.13 -3.27
CA PRO A 795 -14.49 7.72 -3.85
C PRO A 795 -13.83 8.76 -2.95
N ILE A 796 -14.41 9.06 -1.80
CA ILE A 796 -13.85 9.97 -0.79
C ILE A 796 -14.27 9.52 0.61
N GLY A 797 -13.34 9.59 1.56
CA GLY A 797 -13.63 9.31 2.96
C GLY A 797 -12.41 9.27 3.87
N ILE A 798 -12.65 9.14 5.17
CA ILE A 798 -11.59 9.15 6.19
C ILE A 798 -11.13 7.72 6.45
N GLY A 799 -9.85 7.44 6.17
CA GLY A 799 -9.19 6.16 6.42
C GLY A 799 -8.02 6.29 7.38
N ASP A 800 -7.36 5.18 7.70
CA ASP A 800 -6.19 5.11 8.59
C ASP A 800 -4.88 4.82 7.82
N GLY A 801 -3.75 4.74 8.53
CA GLY A 801 -2.47 4.40 7.90
C GLY A 801 -2.47 3.02 7.23
N ASN A 802 -3.27 2.06 7.74
CA ASN A 802 -3.41 0.75 7.13
C ASN A 802 -4.17 0.81 5.79
N MET A 803 -5.18 1.68 5.65
CA MET A 803 -5.83 1.91 4.37
C MET A 803 -4.85 2.43 3.30
N TYR A 804 -3.94 3.33 3.68
CA TYR A 804 -2.88 3.80 2.79
C TYR A 804 -2.00 2.64 2.29
N ILE A 805 -1.54 1.77 3.19
CA ILE A 805 -0.75 0.57 2.85
C ILE A 805 -1.55 -0.33 1.89
N GLN A 806 -2.84 -0.57 2.17
CA GLN A 806 -3.69 -1.40 1.32
C GLN A 806 -3.86 -0.82 -0.08
N LEU A 807 -4.09 0.49 -0.22
CA LEU A 807 -4.21 1.13 -1.53
C LEU A 807 -2.89 1.07 -2.31
N LYS A 808 -1.78 1.42 -1.66
CA LYS A 808 -0.47 1.47 -2.31
C LYS A 808 0.03 0.11 -2.79
N TYR A 809 -0.18 -0.96 -2.00
CA TYR A 809 0.42 -2.27 -2.29
C TYR A 809 -0.57 -3.35 -2.73
N ALA A 810 -1.88 -3.20 -2.46
CA ALA A 810 -2.91 -4.19 -2.81
C ALA A 810 -3.95 -3.72 -3.84
N ALA A 811 -3.84 -2.47 -4.32
CA ALA A 811 -4.64 -1.91 -5.41
C ALA A 811 -3.77 -1.12 -6.41
N PRO A 812 -2.74 -1.74 -7.03
CA PRO A 812 -1.82 -1.05 -7.95
C PRO A 812 -2.52 -0.45 -9.17
N GLU A 813 -3.69 -0.96 -9.56
CA GLU A 813 -4.50 -0.41 -10.65
C GLU A 813 -5.02 1.02 -10.37
N LEU A 814 -4.99 1.47 -9.12
CA LEU A 814 -5.36 2.83 -8.72
C LEU A 814 -4.15 3.78 -8.69
N ALA A 815 -2.95 3.36 -9.07
CA ALA A 815 -1.77 4.23 -9.06
C ALA A 815 -2.04 5.54 -9.83
N GLY A 816 -1.73 6.68 -9.19
CA GLY A 816 -1.98 8.02 -9.75
C GLY A 816 -3.43 8.50 -9.71
N GLN A 817 -4.39 7.66 -9.30
CA GLN A 817 -5.83 7.98 -9.29
C GLN A 817 -6.38 8.32 -7.90
N TRP A 818 -5.52 8.37 -6.89
CA TRP A 818 -5.91 8.75 -5.55
C TRP A 818 -4.80 9.50 -4.85
N GLU A 819 -5.21 10.31 -3.89
CA GLU A 819 -4.32 11.06 -3.03
C GLU A 819 -4.87 11.08 -1.61
N VAL A 820 -4.05 11.60 -0.69
CA VAL A 820 -4.39 11.80 0.71
C VAL A 820 -4.10 13.21 1.16
N MET A 821 -4.87 13.69 2.13
CA MET A 821 -4.66 14.96 2.81
C MET A 821 -5.18 14.88 4.26
N PRO A 822 -4.87 15.85 5.15
CA PRO A 822 -5.47 15.93 6.47
C PRO A 822 -7.00 15.85 6.45
N ILE A 823 -7.60 15.26 7.49
CA ILE A 823 -9.06 15.10 7.59
C ILE A 823 -9.76 16.45 7.56
N PRO A 824 -11.01 16.55 7.03
CA PRO A 824 -11.77 17.78 7.07
C PRO A 824 -11.91 18.30 8.50
N GLY A 825 -11.75 19.61 8.67
CA GLY A 825 -11.87 20.27 9.96
C GLY A 825 -13.02 21.27 10.03
N ILE A 826 -13.00 22.10 11.07
CA ILE A 826 -13.91 23.24 11.24
C ILE A 826 -13.11 24.52 11.21
N GLU A 827 -13.52 25.45 10.36
CA GLU A 827 -12.93 26.78 10.26
C GLU A 827 -13.34 27.64 11.46
N TYR A 828 -12.36 28.27 12.10
CA TYR A 828 -12.57 29.24 13.16
C TYR A 828 -11.83 30.55 12.88
N GLU A 829 -12.51 31.67 13.11
CA GLU A 829 -11.90 32.99 13.12
C GLU A 829 -11.27 33.26 14.50
N TYR A 830 -9.95 33.35 14.54
CA TYR A 830 -9.19 33.80 15.71
C TYR A 830 -8.84 35.29 15.59
N ASP A 831 -8.87 36.01 16.72
CA ASP A 831 -8.53 37.45 16.75
C ASP A 831 -7.05 37.69 16.37
N ASP A 832 -6.16 36.76 16.74
CA ASP A 832 -4.77 36.69 16.32
C ASP A 832 -4.52 35.34 15.60
N PRO A 833 -3.98 35.30 14.37
CA PRO A 833 -3.64 34.04 13.71
C PRO A 833 -2.69 33.15 14.52
N ASP A 834 -1.86 33.75 15.39
CA ASP A 834 -0.96 33.02 16.29
C ASP A 834 -1.72 32.30 17.43
N ASP A 835 -3.01 32.61 17.65
CA ASP A 835 -3.87 31.90 18.60
C ASP A 835 -4.45 30.59 18.02
N CYS A 836 -4.26 30.32 16.72
CA CYS A 836 -4.65 29.04 16.14
C CYS A 836 -3.82 27.91 16.80
N PRO A 837 -4.46 26.85 17.30
CA PRO A 837 -3.75 25.80 18.05
C PRO A 837 -2.91 24.87 17.17
N GLY A 838 -2.98 25.01 15.84
CA GLY A 838 -2.22 24.22 14.87
C GLY A 838 -1.82 25.06 13.64
N PRO A 839 -1.23 24.44 12.60
CA PRO A 839 -0.79 25.15 11.40
C PRO A 839 -1.97 25.76 10.62
N LEU A 840 -1.75 26.91 10.00
CA LEU A 840 -2.75 27.55 9.13
C LEU A 840 -2.80 26.85 7.77
N THR A 841 -3.99 26.55 7.28
CA THR A 841 -4.24 26.10 5.90
C THR A 841 -4.62 27.32 5.07
N ASP A 842 -3.81 27.69 4.07
CA ASP A 842 -4.02 28.87 3.21
C ASP A 842 -4.26 30.20 3.98
N GLY A 843 -3.64 30.31 5.16
CA GLY A 843 -3.78 31.49 6.03
C GLY A 843 -5.03 31.49 6.92
N VAL A 844 -5.77 30.38 6.97
CA VAL A 844 -6.98 30.20 7.78
C VAL A 844 -6.77 29.09 8.81
N CYS A 845 -7.35 29.22 10.00
CA CYS A 845 -7.31 28.20 11.03
C CYS A 845 -8.43 27.17 10.81
N ILE A 846 -8.06 25.96 10.40
CA ILE A 846 -8.97 24.83 10.24
C ILE A 846 -8.62 23.81 11.32
N GLU A 847 -9.45 23.68 12.34
CA GLU A 847 -9.20 22.72 13.43
C GLU A 847 -9.51 21.29 12.98
N ARG A 848 -8.47 20.44 12.91
CA ARG A 848 -8.53 19.04 12.42
C ARG A 848 -8.28 18.00 13.50
N TRP A 849 -8.70 18.29 14.73
CA TRP A 849 -8.41 17.45 15.90
C TRP A 849 -8.73 15.97 15.65
N ASP A 850 -7.75 15.11 15.93
CA ASP A 850 -7.85 13.66 15.92
C ASP A 850 -7.12 13.08 17.14
N PRO A 851 -7.67 12.07 17.85
CA PRO A 851 -7.03 11.56 19.04
C PRO A 851 -5.89 10.60 18.77
N THR A 852 -5.65 10.17 17.53
CA THR A 852 -4.54 9.35 17.07
C THR A 852 -3.92 8.42 18.13
N TYR A 853 -4.37 7.17 18.16
CA TYR A 853 -3.89 6.17 19.12
C TYR A 853 -2.93 5.18 18.48
N GLY A 854 -2.10 4.53 19.30
CA GLY A 854 -1.28 3.40 18.88
C GLY A 854 -0.96 2.50 20.06
N THR A 855 0.20 1.84 20.02
CA THR A 855 0.68 1.00 21.11
C THR A 855 1.65 1.74 22.01
N SER A 856 1.88 1.22 23.20
CA SER A 856 2.80 1.80 24.17
C SER A 856 3.56 0.77 24.99
N SER A 857 4.54 1.24 25.75
CA SER A 857 5.46 0.42 26.52
C SER A 857 5.51 0.85 27.99
N VAL A 858 5.64 -0.12 28.91
CA VAL A 858 5.62 0.07 30.38
C VAL A 858 6.72 -0.72 31.08
N ILE A 859 7.17 -0.23 32.23
CA ILE A 859 8.10 -0.90 33.13
C ILE A 859 7.36 -1.33 34.40
N PHE A 860 7.54 -2.58 34.87
CA PHE A 860 6.84 -3.06 36.06
C PHE A 860 7.59 -2.70 37.35
N ASN A 861 6.83 -2.30 38.39
CA ASN A 861 7.37 -1.89 39.70
C ASN A 861 8.12 -3.01 40.44
N ASP A 862 7.73 -4.27 40.20
CA ASP A 862 8.33 -5.44 40.84
C ASP A 862 9.72 -5.81 40.25
N SER A 863 10.15 -5.17 39.15
CA SER A 863 11.45 -5.42 38.54
C SER A 863 12.61 -4.91 39.42
N SER A 864 13.68 -5.70 39.50
CA SER A 864 14.95 -5.28 40.10
C SER A 864 15.91 -4.62 39.10
N LYS A 865 15.49 -4.48 37.83
CA LYS A 865 16.31 -4.05 36.68
C LYS A 865 15.78 -2.80 36.00
N ILE A 866 14.98 -1.98 36.70
CA ILE A 866 14.35 -0.76 36.17
C ILE A 866 15.36 0.12 35.44
N ASP A 867 16.54 0.37 36.02
CA ASP A 867 17.59 1.18 35.39
C ASP A 867 18.06 0.60 34.04
N LYS A 868 18.20 -0.72 33.93
CA LYS A 868 18.63 -1.38 32.69
C LYS A 868 17.54 -1.36 31.61
N VAL A 869 16.28 -1.55 32.02
CA VAL A 869 15.13 -1.40 31.12
C VAL A 869 15.07 0.03 30.59
N TRP A 870 15.32 1.02 31.46
CA TRP A 870 15.30 2.41 31.07
C TRP A 870 16.44 2.77 30.11
N GLU A 871 17.67 2.27 30.33
CA GLU A 871 18.75 2.41 29.34
C GLU A 871 18.37 1.80 27.98
N TYR A 872 17.71 0.63 27.98
CA TYR A 872 17.18 0.04 26.75
C TYR A 872 16.09 0.92 26.10
N TYR A 873 15.16 1.49 26.87
CA TYR A 873 14.14 2.40 26.33
C TYR A 873 14.73 3.69 25.76
N LYS A 874 15.76 4.27 26.40
CA LYS A 874 16.47 5.44 25.84
C LYS A 874 17.09 5.15 24.48
N TRP A 875 17.67 3.96 24.31
CA TRP A 875 18.21 3.52 23.03
C TRP A 875 17.08 3.21 22.04
N TRP A 876 16.16 2.33 22.40
CA TRP A 876 15.11 1.83 21.51
C TRP A 876 14.22 2.94 20.97
N PHE A 877 13.83 3.91 21.81
CA PHE A 877 12.92 5.01 21.42
C PHE A 877 13.62 6.25 20.86
N SER A 878 14.95 6.21 20.66
CA SER A 878 15.68 7.29 20.00
C SER A 878 15.33 7.37 18.50
N SER A 879 15.45 8.56 17.91
CA SER A 879 15.11 8.75 16.50
C SER A 879 15.89 7.83 15.55
N ASP A 880 17.20 7.72 15.74
CA ASP A 880 18.07 6.92 14.87
C ASP A 880 17.68 5.43 14.87
N VAL A 881 17.45 4.87 16.06
CA VAL A 881 17.10 3.44 16.22
C VAL A 881 15.70 3.14 15.68
N GLN A 882 14.73 4.02 15.95
CA GLN A 882 13.37 3.86 15.43
C GLN A 882 13.34 3.99 13.90
N SER A 883 14.09 4.94 13.34
CA SER A 883 14.23 5.11 11.89
C SER A 883 14.85 3.87 11.26
N GLU A 884 15.98 3.38 11.79
CA GLU A 884 16.63 2.16 11.31
C GLU A 884 15.71 0.94 11.40
N PHE A 885 14.96 0.81 12.49
CA PHE A 885 13.99 -0.29 12.63
C PHE A 885 12.96 -0.29 11.49
N THR A 886 12.49 0.88 11.04
CA THR A 886 11.55 0.95 9.91
C THR A 886 12.16 0.46 8.59
N TYR A 887 13.43 0.78 8.34
CA TYR A 887 14.15 0.29 7.13
C TYR A 887 14.46 -1.20 7.23
N GLN A 888 14.89 -1.69 8.40
CA GLN A 888 15.12 -3.12 8.63
C GLN A 888 13.85 -3.95 8.44
N LEU A 889 12.69 -3.44 8.86
CA LEU A 889 11.41 -4.10 8.63
C LEU A 889 11.10 -4.23 7.13
N GLN A 890 11.22 -3.14 6.37
CA GLN A 890 10.97 -3.19 4.92
C GLN A 890 11.98 -4.07 4.20
N SER A 891 13.27 -3.88 4.49
CA SER A 891 14.36 -4.64 3.89
C SER A 891 14.17 -6.15 4.07
N LEU A 892 13.82 -6.60 5.28
CA LEU A 892 13.72 -8.03 5.59
C LEU A 892 12.36 -8.66 5.26
N LEU A 893 11.28 -7.88 5.33
CA LEU A 893 9.91 -8.41 5.26
C LEU A 893 9.17 -8.01 3.98
N GLY A 894 9.47 -6.84 3.39
CA GLY A 894 8.84 -6.28 2.21
C GLY A 894 8.35 -4.84 2.41
N ASP A 895 8.22 -4.11 1.30
CA ASP A 895 7.83 -2.69 1.29
C ASP A 895 6.48 -2.41 1.96
N GLU A 896 5.57 -3.39 1.99
CA GLU A 896 4.27 -3.27 2.67
C GLU A 896 4.37 -3.23 4.20
N PHE A 897 5.53 -3.59 4.77
CA PHE A 897 5.77 -3.61 6.22
C PHE A 897 6.17 -2.23 6.74
N LEU A 898 5.24 -1.27 6.61
CA LEU A 898 5.41 0.09 7.14
C LEU A 898 5.17 0.14 8.66
N HIS A 899 5.99 0.93 9.36
CA HIS A 899 5.89 1.12 10.79
C HIS A 899 5.73 2.61 11.15
N MET A 900 4.60 2.95 11.77
CA MET A 900 4.31 4.31 12.22
C MET A 900 4.79 4.52 13.65
N THR A 901 6.09 4.78 13.81
CA THR A 901 6.71 5.09 15.10
C THR A 901 6.10 6.37 15.71
N ALA A 902 5.92 6.39 17.02
CA ALA A 902 5.41 7.56 17.73
C ALA A 902 6.46 8.66 17.98
N ASN A 903 7.75 8.35 17.80
CA ASN A 903 8.81 9.36 17.78
C ASN A 903 8.68 10.14 16.46
N VAL A 904 8.27 11.40 16.54
CA VAL A 904 7.91 12.22 15.38
C VAL A 904 9.15 12.48 14.52
N GLU A 905 10.30 12.71 15.13
CA GLU A 905 11.56 12.92 14.41
C GLU A 905 12.03 11.64 13.70
N ALA A 906 11.87 10.46 14.34
CA ALA A 906 12.13 9.18 13.70
C ALA A 906 11.21 8.95 12.48
N PHE A 907 9.93 9.31 12.59
CA PHE A 907 8.99 9.15 11.50
C PHE A 907 9.36 10.01 10.28
N ARG A 908 9.91 11.22 10.48
CA ARG A 908 10.40 12.09 9.39
C ARG A 908 11.46 11.40 8.54
N THR A 909 12.36 10.65 9.18
CA THR A 909 13.45 9.94 8.49
C THR A 909 13.13 8.47 8.20
N SER A 910 11.94 7.99 8.60
CA SER A 910 11.53 6.60 8.45
C SER A 910 11.33 6.17 7.00
N ALA A 911 11.20 4.86 6.83
CA ALA A 911 10.88 4.19 5.58
C ALA A 911 9.44 4.44 5.07
N TRP A 912 8.63 5.27 5.75
CA TRP A 912 7.30 5.64 5.24
C TRP A 912 7.44 6.38 3.88
N PRO A 913 6.62 6.07 2.86
CA PRO A 913 6.80 6.68 1.54
C PRO A 913 6.57 8.20 1.52
N SER A 914 7.32 8.90 0.67
CA SER A 914 7.42 10.37 0.69
C SER A 914 6.14 11.10 0.26
N ASP A 915 5.34 10.50 -0.63
CA ASP A 915 4.07 11.05 -1.17
C ASP A 915 2.99 11.32 -0.11
N SER A 916 2.99 10.55 0.99
CA SER A 916 2.03 10.74 2.09
C SER A 916 2.68 11.18 3.40
N LYS A 917 4.01 11.04 3.55
CA LYS A 917 4.72 11.34 4.80
C LYS A 917 4.42 12.76 5.31
N TYR A 918 4.41 13.75 4.41
CA TYR A 918 4.10 15.13 4.78
C TYR A 918 2.65 15.28 5.30
N GLN A 919 1.69 14.64 4.64
CA GLN A 919 0.27 14.69 5.04
C GLN A 919 0.05 14.05 6.42
N VAL A 920 0.79 12.98 6.73
CA VAL A 920 0.79 12.36 8.06
C VAL A 920 1.33 13.33 9.11
N LEU A 921 2.50 13.94 8.84
CA LEU A 921 3.14 14.89 9.74
C LEU A 921 2.25 16.12 9.98
N GLU A 922 1.62 16.66 8.94
CA GLU A 922 0.68 17.78 9.05
C GLU A 922 -0.54 17.40 9.90
N GLN A 923 -1.12 16.22 9.68
CA GLN A 923 -2.23 15.73 10.49
C GLN A 923 -1.82 15.52 11.95
N TRP A 924 -0.58 15.12 12.22
CA TRP A 924 -0.08 14.90 13.58
C TRP A 924 0.14 16.17 14.40
N GLU A 925 0.18 17.34 13.78
CA GLU A 925 0.10 18.62 14.50
C GLU A 925 -1.26 18.79 15.20
N TRP A 926 -2.29 18.08 14.73
CA TRP A 926 -3.66 18.10 15.26
C TRP A 926 -3.98 16.93 16.20
N VAL A 927 -2.97 16.31 16.83
CA VAL A 927 -3.20 15.23 17.80
C VAL A 927 -3.81 15.78 19.09
N ARG A 928 -4.99 15.26 19.46
CA ARG A 928 -5.67 15.54 20.73
C ARG A 928 -6.34 14.28 21.27
N THR A 929 -5.57 13.49 22.02
CA THR A 929 -6.08 12.28 22.67
C THR A 929 -7.01 12.59 23.85
N THR A 930 -7.68 11.55 24.38
CA THR A 930 -8.61 11.69 25.50
C THR A 930 -7.99 11.24 26.81
N GLY A 931 -7.98 12.14 27.81
CA GLY A 931 -7.57 11.84 29.18
C GLY A 931 -8.45 10.78 29.82
N LYS A 932 -7.82 9.90 30.60
CA LYS A 932 -8.49 8.76 31.24
C LYS A 932 -8.96 9.11 32.65
N VAL A 933 -10.20 8.73 32.96
CA VAL A 933 -10.80 8.85 34.31
C VAL A 933 -11.35 7.50 34.77
N PRO A 934 -11.44 7.24 36.09
CA PRO A 934 -12.05 6.01 36.57
C PRO A 934 -13.51 5.85 36.13
N GLY A 935 -13.79 4.93 35.20
CA GLY A 935 -15.15 4.68 34.68
C GLY A 935 -15.41 5.22 33.26
N ASP A 936 -14.38 5.75 32.60
CA ASP A 936 -14.39 6.17 31.19
C ASP A 936 -14.95 5.12 30.21
N TYR A 937 -14.72 3.82 30.45
CA TYR A 937 -15.27 2.74 29.62
C TYR A 937 -16.80 2.79 29.49
N LEU A 938 -17.49 3.30 30.52
CA LEU A 938 -18.94 3.47 30.44
C LEU A 938 -19.32 4.75 29.69
N VAL A 939 -18.51 5.79 29.80
CA VAL A 939 -18.70 7.04 29.05
C VAL A 939 -18.63 6.77 27.55
N GLU A 940 -17.58 6.09 27.11
CA GLU A 940 -17.42 5.67 25.71
C GLU A 940 -18.60 4.82 25.23
N ARG A 941 -18.98 3.81 26.03
CA ARG A 941 -20.07 2.90 25.68
C ARG A 941 -21.43 3.58 25.58
N GLU A 942 -21.78 4.42 26.54
CA GLU A 942 -23.09 5.06 26.53
C GLU A 942 -23.15 6.18 25.49
N LEU A 943 -22.02 6.79 25.10
CA LEU A 943 -21.95 7.71 23.97
C LEU A 943 -22.22 6.97 22.66
N SER A 944 -21.59 5.81 22.47
CA SER A 944 -21.90 4.92 21.34
C SER A 944 -23.36 4.47 21.32
N ASN A 945 -23.94 4.11 22.49
CA ASN A 945 -25.35 3.74 22.58
C ASN A 945 -26.27 4.90 22.21
N ALA A 946 -25.97 6.12 22.68
CA ALA A 946 -26.74 7.32 22.37
C ALA A 946 -26.72 7.58 20.86
N TRP A 947 -25.53 7.55 20.24
CA TRP A 947 -25.38 7.69 18.78
C TRP A 947 -26.21 6.64 18.03
N ASN A 948 -26.08 5.36 18.40
CA ASN A 948 -26.82 4.26 17.79
C ASN A 948 -28.34 4.44 17.91
N THR A 949 -28.82 4.97 19.04
CA THR A 949 -30.24 5.22 19.30
C THR A 949 -30.80 6.35 18.44
N VAL A 950 -30.00 7.36 18.14
CA VAL A 950 -30.39 8.44 17.20
C VAL A 950 -30.44 7.90 15.78
N VAL A 951 -29.34 7.28 15.32
CA VAL A 951 -29.19 6.90 13.91
C VAL A 951 -30.09 5.72 13.51
N ASN A 952 -30.23 4.71 14.37
CA ASN A 952 -31.04 3.53 14.04
C ASN A 952 -32.52 3.67 14.42
N ASP A 953 -32.82 4.29 15.57
CA ASP A 953 -34.19 4.36 16.10
C ASP A 953 -34.89 5.70 15.81
N GLY A 954 -34.18 6.69 15.25
CA GLY A 954 -34.71 8.03 14.95
C GLY A 954 -35.04 8.84 16.21
N THR A 955 -34.36 8.56 17.32
CA THR A 955 -34.55 9.30 18.58
C THR A 955 -33.98 10.71 18.46
N ASN A 956 -34.59 11.69 19.14
CA ASN A 956 -34.06 13.05 19.14
C ASN A 956 -32.67 13.10 19.82
N PRO A 957 -31.65 13.74 19.19
CA PRO A 957 -30.27 13.77 19.71
C PRO A 957 -30.17 14.26 21.16
N ARG A 958 -30.88 15.34 21.51
CA ARG A 958 -30.91 15.88 22.88
C ARG A 958 -31.40 14.86 23.90
N VAL A 959 -32.49 14.15 23.58
CA VAL A 959 -33.04 13.15 24.50
C VAL A 959 -32.06 11.98 24.70
N ALA A 960 -31.45 11.50 23.61
CA ALA A 960 -30.53 10.38 23.67
C ALA A 960 -29.28 10.69 24.51
N ILE A 961 -28.67 11.87 24.32
CA ILE A 961 -27.46 12.25 25.07
C ILE A 961 -27.77 12.59 26.53
N ASP A 962 -28.88 13.29 26.83
CA ASP A 962 -29.29 13.60 28.20
C ASP A 962 -29.49 12.31 29.03
N ASP A 963 -30.16 11.29 28.44
CA ASP A 963 -30.37 10.00 29.09
C ASP A 963 -29.05 9.24 29.31
N ALA A 964 -28.13 9.31 28.33
CA ALA A 964 -26.83 8.66 28.41
C ALA A 964 -25.95 9.30 29.51
N VAL A 965 -25.91 10.63 29.60
CA VAL A 965 -25.14 11.39 30.61
C VAL A 965 -25.57 11.01 32.04
N VAL A 966 -26.85 10.72 32.28
CA VAL A 966 -27.32 10.21 33.60
C VAL A 966 -26.70 8.86 33.94
N ILE A 967 -26.61 7.95 32.97
CA ILE A 967 -26.03 6.61 33.15
C ILE A 967 -24.53 6.72 33.38
N MET A 968 -23.85 7.53 32.57
CA MET A 968 -22.41 7.79 32.66
C MET A 968 -22.01 8.34 34.03
N ASN A 969 -22.66 9.43 34.47
CA ASN A 969 -22.36 10.09 35.75
C ASN A 969 -22.59 9.16 36.96
N ARG A 970 -23.56 8.25 36.88
CA ARG A 970 -23.80 7.27 37.95
C ARG A 970 -22.62 6.31 38.12
N GLU A 971 -22.01 5.87 37.02
CA GLU A 971 -20.86 4.96 37.08
C GLU A 971 -19.56 5.68 37.40
N LEU A 972 -19.35 6.85 36.81
CA LEU A 972 -18.21 7.71 37.12
C LEU A 972 -18.15 7.96 38.63
N ARG A 973 -19.28 8.34 39.25
CA ARG A 973 -19.37 8.48 40.71
C ARG A 973 -19.05 7.19 41.45
N ARG A 974 -19.60 6.04 41.01
CA ARG A 974 -19.35 4.73 41.63
C ARG A 974 -17.85 4.39 41.61
N LYS A 975 -17.16 4.69 40.52
CA LYS A 975 -15.73 4.42 40.36
C LYS A 975 -14.87 5.41 41.13
N LEU A 976 -15.21 6.69 41.12
CA LEU A 976 -14.53 7.69 41.94
C LEU A 976 -14.68 7.40 43.45
N GLU A 977 -15.81 6.86 43.90
CA GLU A 977 -15.97 6.33 45.27
C GLU A 977 -15.08 5.10 45.52
N GLU A 978 -15.00 4.17 44.56
CA GLU A 978 -14.16 2.95 44.64
C GLU A 978 -12.67 3.30 44.82
N PHE A 979 -12.20 4.38 44.17
CA PHE A 979 -10.81 4.85 44.24
C PHE A 979 -10.58 5.99 45.24
N GLY A 980 -11.56 6.34 46.07
CA GLY A 980 -11.39 7.25 47.21
C GLY A 980 -11.41 8.76 46.87
N TYR A 981 -11.84 9.15 45.67
CA TYR A 981 -12.08 10.55 45.29
C TYR A 981 -13.38 11.09 45.88
N TYR A 982 -14.33 10.19 46.16
CA TYR A 982 -15.60 10.49 46.82
C TYR A 982 -15.74 9.73 48.14
N GLN A 983 -16.29 10.40 49.15
CA GLN A 983 -16.67 9.80 50.42
C GLN A 983 -18.03 10.34 50.88
N ASP A 984 -18.96 9.44 51.25
CA ASP A 984 -20.31 9.80 51.69
C ASP A 984 -21.09 10.72 50.71
N GLY A 985 -20.79 10.63 49.41
CA GLY A 985 -21.41 11.43 48.36
C GLY A 985 -20.82 12.83 48.16
N GLU A 986 -19.72 13.18 48.84
CA GLU A 986 -18.97 14.42 48.66
C GLU A 986 -17.59 14.15 48.04
N LEU A 987 -17.18 15.02 47.10
CA LEU A 987 -15.84 15.00 46.52
C LEU A 987 -14.81 15.40 47.58
N VAL A 988 -13.87 14.51 47.90
CA VAL A 988 -12.86 14.73 48.95
C VAL A 988 -11.47 15.05 48.41
N LYS A 989 -11.16 14.63 47.17
CA LYS A 989 -9.95 14.97 46.41
C LYS A 989 -10.35 15.17 44.94
N PRO A 990 -9.96 16.25 44.27
CA PRO A 990 -10.21 16.41 42.83
C PRO A 990 -9.35 15.42 42.03
N PHE A 991 -9.90 14.90 40.93
CA PHE A 991 -9.12 14.18 39.93
C PHE A 991 -8.57 15.20 38.94
N ILE A 992 -7.28 15.12 38.60
CA ILE A 992 -6.67 15.99 37.59
C ILE A 992 -6.75 15.24 36.27
N ILE A 993 -7.55 15.74 35.33
CA ILE A 993 -7.63 15.15 34.00
C ILE A 993 -6.49 15.73 33.16
N PRO A 994 -5.63 14.89 32.55
CA PRO A 994 -4.70 15.35 31.54
C PRO A 994 -5.49 15.77 30.28
N THR A 995 -5.24 16.99 29.82
CA THR A 995 -5.83 17.59 28.62
C THR A 995 -4.75 18.25 27.78
N PHE A 996 -5.10 18.64 26.55
CA PHE A 996 -4.22 19.41 25.68
C PHE A 996 -3.71 20.70 26.34
N GLU A 997 -4.57 21.36 27.13
CA GLU A 997 -4.29 22.65 27.75
C GLU A 997 -3.32 22.56 28.95
N ASN A 998 -3.21 21.40 29.60
CA ASN A 998 -2.42 21.25 30.82
C ASN A 998 -1.28 20.21 30.72
N ILE A 999 -1.10 19.56 29.57
CA ILE A 999 -0.13 18.48 29.36
C ILE A 999 1.31 18.85 29.72
N ASP A 1000 1.67 20.13 29.62
CA ASP A 1000 3.01 20.63 29.94
C ASP A 1000 3.39 20.47 31.42
N GLN A 1001 2.41 20.28 32.31
CA GLN A 1001 2.66 19.96 33.73
C GLN A 1001 3.37 18.59 33.92
N TRP A 1002 3.25 17.69 32.96
CA TRP A 1002 3.89 16.37 32.99
C TRP A 1002 5.05 16.24 32.02
N MET A 1003 4.96 16.89 30.85
CA MET A 1003 5.90 16.68 29.74
C MET A 1003 7.01 17.72 29.62
N VAL A 1004 7.02 18.79 30.43
CA VAL A 1004 8.06 19.84 30.40
C VAL A 1004 8.76 19.97 31.75
N GLU A 1005 10.10 19.97 31.74
CA GLU A 1005 10.90 20.14 32.95
C GLU A 1005 10.59 21.49 33.63
N GLY A 1006 10.10 21.45 34.87
CA GLY A 1006 9.76 22.65 35.63
C GLY A 1006 8.42 23.30 35.26
N GLY A 1007 7.53 22.60 34.54
CA GLY A 1007 6.15 23.05 34.33
C GLY A 1007 5.43 23.31 35.65
N ASP A 1008 5.18 24.59 35.97
CA ASP A 1008 4.46 24.99 37.19
C ASP A 1008 2.96 24.69 37.03
N SER A 1009 2.34 24.12 38.06
CA SER A 1009 0.89 23.82 38.13
C SER A 1009 0.01 25.06 38.38
N ASN A 1010 0.48 26.27 38.04
CA ASN A 1010 -0.20 27.53 38.27
C ASN A 1010 -0.06 28.51 37.09
N GLU A 1011 -0.63 28.17 35.93
CA GLU A 1011 -1.18 29.18 35.00
C GLU A 1011 -2.62 28.84 34.65
#